data_AF-A0A8H6P7C5-F1
#
_entry.id   AF-A0A8H6P7C5-F1
#
_cell.length_a   1.000
_cell.length_b   1.000
_cell.length_c   1.000
_cell.angle_alpha   90.00
_cell.angle_beta   90.00
_cell.angle_gamma   90.00
#
_symmetry.space_group_name_H-M   'P 1'
#
loop_
_entity.id
_entity.type
_entity.pdbx_description
1 polymer ?
#
loop_
_entity_poly.entity_id
_entity_poly.type
_entity_poly.pdbx_seq_one_letter_code
_entity_poly.pdbx_strand_id
1 'polypeptide(L)'
;MKILTVPFLVEMEWGIAVNELMAGPSSEFSETAGAEYDQDGALSAPFRQFRPPNLPLCRGSSFDTSLNNMRSTQNIFEGLSAFPIIPADSDGTVDTVALSRIIERLAIPGVDSIGLGSTGIYMYLTREQRKRAFNAAAQTLRGRKPLIVSVGALRTDDAQHLAKDAEEAGADGLLLAPVCYNPLSEEEVYQHYESIAGSTTLPLCIYNTPSTTHFTFDDALLARIASLPNVVALKQPAPTTGAKERHEALRAKLPSGFSIGYSADWLVADSLLAGGSAWYSVIAGVLPAPSVALMDAIRRGDAIEVRRISAFFQPIWDLFKEFGDLRVVYALANELNLCKVAPPRPILPIAASHHSRIRSALATLGEVCATCARQEDGVKICSYTRSHAGDSVQDITDPTPSALKSGSKSLLTPDTQEPATAASELFSHGGIGTHNDNSRHSMKATGSTVSEQHFDQAIRKSPGPVLQRPRCLDIGDSMIGLVDEPLESYAFFGSSSAGSFMRQMQQAIDYRLGVQHQPTKILVGETNKYDHKSAQRAVGHRSTIEYVLPSRKTADSLANAYWELVYPLYPFLNRAAFNKGYEAIWTGLDTDNENVLVCTTNVIFALGSQVSSIIEPEQRQETAQLYYNRSQSLVDSHFHDRQSIDVVSLYLLMGIYLQSVGSPQRCWMVVGHAIRLAQSLGLHRPDCNFAGGSSRERETACRIWHGCILMDRVLAMTFGRPAMIPKWLSAAVPLPKMIDDEFLDTQVEGSPVRPDGRPCIMEFFVCQLELYDIMDDILLELYMGKEDRQKAVDAISIFKLDNSLANWTRGLSPQLHIDDTPPSDTTPLLRRLDIVNKVRFLHARMLLLRPILAQYCLPQSTEKQVDSLCSRMVMQGSKMCLETAHRTIELIYSHLDSSTVTGPVPAWWYSVLYIYTAATVLLSERLRPEIAIGIENFSNAVSWQRAILVLNTYARVANSAKRCVAALEILSAKIPWAEHQPEYVHPGQHIASAGSDFLFGSDPNVGEINLNDIHLNLNDGFWLNSIPENLQFGI
;
A
#
# COMPACT_ATOMS: atom_id res chain seq x y z
N MET A 1 -28.72 42.45 -40.58
CA MET A 1 -29.28 41.40 -41.45
C MET A 1 -30.27 40.64 -40.56
N LYS A 2 -31.57 40.95 -40.58
CA LYS A 2 -32.61 40.37 -41.45
C LYS A 2 -32.56 38.83 -41.49
N ILE A 3 -33.64 38.04 -41.31
CA ILE A 3 -35.02 38.18 -40.77
C ILE A 3 -35.71 36.80 -41.04
N LEU A 4 -36.82 36.50 -40.34
CA LEU A 4 -37.74 35.32 -40.41
C LEU A 4 -37.51 34.28 -39.29
N THR A 5 -38.36 34.08 -38.26
CA THR A 5 -39.84 33.96 -38.08
C THR A 5 -40.44 32.66 -38.64
N VAL A 6 -40.99 31.71 -37.83
CA VAL A 6 -42.38 31.61 -37.23
C VAL A 6 -43.54 32.00 -38.17
N PRO A 7 -44.81 31.51 -37.98
CA PRO A 7 -45.40 30.53 -37.02
C PRO A 7 -46.34 29.47 -37.67
N PHE A 8 -47.16 28.75 -36.89
CA PHE A 8 -48.66 28.69 -36.94
C PHE A 8 -49.17 27.80 -35.76
N LEU A 9 -49.98 28.28 -34.79
CA LEU A 9 -51.45 28.49 -34.73
C LEU A 9 -52.25 27.19 -34.35
N VAL A 10 -53.04 27.11 -33.25
CA VAL A 10 -54.39 27.69 -32.89
C VAL A 10 -55.48 26.57 -32.96
N GLU A 11 -56.61 26.48 -32.23
CA GLU A 11 -57.45 27.37 -31.38
C GLU A 11 -58.36 26.59 -30.37
N MET A 12 -59.02 27.31 -29.43
CA MET A 12 -60.41 27.12 -28.87
C MET A 12 -60.85 25.79 -28.16
N GLU A 13 -61.92 25.71 -27.33
CA GLU A 13 -62.65 26.64 -26.40
C GLU A 13 -63.77 25.86 -25.63
N TRP A 14 -64.34 26.43 -24.55
CA TRP A 14 -65.48 25.94 -23.71
C TRP A 14 -65.31 24.60 -22.95
N GLY A 15 -65.98 24.33 -21.81
CA GLY A 15 -66.75 25.22 -20.90
C GLY A 15 -67.71 24.48 -19.93
N ILE A 16 -68.02 25.14 -18.79
CA ILE A 16 -69.30 25.08 -18.04
C ILE A 16 -69.67 23.82 -17.19
N ALA A 17 -69.80 24.06 -15.87
CA ALA A 17 -70.77 23.47 -14.89
C ALA A 17 -70.68 21.98 -14.41
N VAL A 18 -71.38 21.52 -13.34
CA VAL A 18 -71.73 22.00 -11.96
C VAL A 18 -72.50 20.84 -11.26
N ASN A 19 -72.19 20.52 -9.99
CA ASN A 19 -72.97 19.63 -9.07
C ASN A 19 -73.17 18.16 -9.59
N GLU A 20 -73.70 17.14 -8.90
CA GLU A 20 -73.96 16.77 -7.49
C GLU A 20 -74.04 15.19 -7.44
N LEU A 21 -74.40 14.44 -6.39
CA LEU A 21 -75.02 14.71 -5.07
C LEU A 21 -74.45 13.78 -3.98
N MET A 22 -74.97 13.92 -2.76
CA MET A 22 -74.67 13.16 -1.53
C MET A 22 -75.24 11.73 -1.47
N ALA A 23 -74.63 10.85 -0.65
CA ALA A 23 -75.26 10.22 0.52
C ALA A 23 -74.30 9.27 1.30
N GLY A 24 -74.47 9.18 2.62
CA GLY A 24 -73.95 8.10 3.47
C GLY A 24 -75.02 7.00 3.68
N PRO A 25 -75.08 6.29 4.83
CA PRO A 25 -74.37 6.56 6.10
C PRO A 25 -73.74 5.32 6.82
N SER A 26 -73.00 5.58 7.90
CA SER A 26 -73.00 4.93 9.25
C SER A 26 -72.97 3.38 9.41
N SER A 27 -72.58 2.78 10.55
CA SER A 27 -72.24 3.29 11.89
C SER A 27 -71.40 2.27 12.70
N GLU A 28 -70.48 2.77 13.54
CA GLU A 28 -70.29 2.37 14.98
C GLU A 28 -69.88 0.93 15.37
N PHE A 29 -69.35 0.63 16.56
CA PHE A 29 -68.93 1.47 17.72
C PHE A 29 -67.60 0.95 18.34
N SER A 30 -67.25 1.44 19.53
CA SER A 30 -65.97 1.44 20.27
C SER A 30 -65.68 0.13 21.08
N GLU A 31 -64.78 -0.01 22.07
CA GLU A 31 -64.14 0.94 23.00
C GLU A 31 -62.94 0.36 23.82
N THR A 32 -62.10 1.25 24.40
CA THR A 32 -61.14 1.04 25.55
C THR A 32 -60.05 -0.05 25.47
N ALA A 33 -58.74 0.22 25.66
CA ALA A 33 -57.96 0.63 26.86
C ALA A 33 -57.71 -0.51 27.89
N GLY A 34 -56.56 -0.63 28.58
CA GLY A 34 -55.29 0.12 28.54
C GLY A 34 -54.30 -0.30 29.66
N ALA A 35 -53.11 0.32 29.69
CA ALA A 35 -52.10 0.40 30.79
C ALA A 35 -51.29 -0.84 31.30
N GLU A 36 -49.96 -0.68 31.23
CA GLU A 36 -48.90 -0.86 32.27
C GLU A 36 -48.42 -2.23 32.84
N TYR A 37 -47.07 -2.41 32.74
CA TYR A 37 -46.06 -2.96 33.67
C TYR A 37 -46.39 -3.96 34.81
N ASP A 38 -45.52 -4.98 35.01
CA ASP A 38 -44.36 -4.86 35.95
C ASP A 38 -43.25 -5.94 35.72
N GLN A 39 -42.26 -6.05 36.63
CA GLN A 39 -40.92 -6.68 36.47
C GLN A 39 -40.68 -8.06 37.19
N ASP A 40 -39.41 -8.51 37.16
CA ASP A 40 -38.70 -9.48 38.02
C ASP A 40 -38.87 -11.01 37.86
N GLY A 41 -37.86 -11.80 38.33
CA GLY A 41 -38.12 -13.22 38.63
C GLY A 41 -36.99 -14.19 39.03
N ALA A 42 -35.79 -14.15 38.43
CA ALA A 42 -34.63 -15.03 38.74
C ALA A 42 -34.79 -16.59 38.63
N LEU A 43 -33.66 -17.29 38.78
CA LEU A 43 -33.47 -18.74 38.53
C LEU A 43 -33.57 -19.61 39.79
N SER A 44 -34.05 -20.86 39.65
CA SER A 44 -33.56 -21.99 40.46
C SER A 44 -33.76 -23.37 39.77
N ALA A 45 -32.89 -24.32 40.14
CA ALA A 45 -32.92 -25.76 39.82
C ALA A 45 -32.67 -26.51 41.17
N PRO A 46 -32.74 -27.86 41.34
CA PRO A 46 -32.17 -28.86 40.41
C PRO A 46 -32.71 -30.33 40.45
N PHE A 47 -31.98 -31.21 39.75
CA PHE A 47 -31.79 -32.67 39.99
C PHE A 47 -32.84 -33.73 39.58
N ARG A 48 -32.30 -34.92 39.29
CA ARG A 48 -32.95 -36.15 38.77
C ARG A 48 -33.28 -37.14 39.89
N GLN A 49 -34.31 -38.00 39.72
CA GLN A 49 -34.16 -39.48 39.67
C GLN A 49 -35.47 -40.20 39.25
N PHE A 50 -35.49 -41.55 39.27
CA PHE A 50 -36.32 -42.42 38.41
C PHE A 50 -36.81 -43.70 39.14
N ARG A 51 -37.78 -44.46 38.55
CA ARG A 51 -38.27 -45.86 38.85
C ARG A 51 -39.56 -46.00 39.71
N PRO A 52 -40.25 -47.19 39.75
CA PRO A 52 -40.28 -48.42 38.88
C PRO A 52 -41.74 -48.66 38.34
N PRO A 53 -42.40 -49.85 38.21
CA PRO A 53 -42.00 -51.28 38.11
C PRO A 53 -42.71 -52.17 37.02
N ASN A 54 -42.18 -53.41 36.86
CA ASN A 54 -42.86 -54.72 36.60
C ASN A 54 -43.72 -55.07 35.34
N LEU A 55 -43.07 -55.80 34.41
CA LEU A 55 -43.45 -57.09 33.78
C LEU A 55 -44.57 -57.15 32.69
N PRO A 56 -44.53 -58.14 31.74
CA PRO A 56 -43.55 -59.21 31.50
C PRO A 56 -42.80 -59.09 30.13
N LEU A 57 -42.00 -60.11 29.75
CA LEU A 57 -41.09 -60.10 28.59
C LEU A 57 -41.61 -60.86 27.35
N CYS A 58 -41.27 -60.42 26.13
CA CYS A 58 -40.50 -61.24 25.16
C CYS A 58 -40.07 -60.52 23.85
N ARG A 59 -38.73 -60.49 23.59
CA ARG A 59 -38.00 -60.45 22.29
C ARG A 59 -38.48 -59.56 21.11
N GLY A 60 -37.63 -58.58 20.74
CA GLY A 60 -37.22 -58.43 19.31
C GLY A 60 -37.63 -57.17 18.52
N SER A 61 -36.92 -56.05 18.71
CA SER A 61 -36.68 -54.97 17.70
C SER A 61 -37.84 -54.43 16.83
N SER A 62 -38.57 -53.46 17.39
CA SER A 62 -38.90 -52.16 16.75
C SER A 62 -39.37 -52.07 15.29
N PHE A 63 -40.70 -51.88 15.11
CA PHE A 63 -41.27 -50.92 14.15
C PHE A 63 -41.46 -49.59 14.89
N ASP A 64 -40.95 -48.47 14.40
CA ASP A 64 -41.53 -47.55 13.39
C ASP A 64 -42.71 -46.69 13.91
N THR A 65 -42.53 -45.38 13.82
CA THR A 65 -43.53 -44.33 14.14
C THR A 65 -43.57 -43.29 13.01
N SER A 66 -43.75 -43.79 11.79
CA SER A 66 -43.96 -43.03 10.57
C SER A 66 -45.36 -42.40 10.54
N LEU A 67 -45.49 -41.09 10.90
CA LEU A 67 -46.68 -40.29 10.55
C LEU A 67 -46.56 -38.75 10.69
N ASN A 68 -45.52 -38.20 11.33
CA ASN A 68 -45.36 -36.74 11.50
C ASN A 68 -44.26 -36.08 10.63
N ASN A 69 -43.57 -36.84 9.76
CA ASN A 69 -42.41 -36.36 9.01
C ASN A 69 -42.67 -36.27 7.49
N MET A 70 -43.63 -35.41 7.10
CA MET A 70 -43.91 -35.05 5.69
C MET A 70 -43.80 -33.53 5.44
N ARG A 71 -42.78 -32.89 6.02
CA ARG A 71 -42.09 -31.80 5.34
C ARG A 71 -40.91 -32.41 4.59
N SER A 72 -40.79 -32.13 3.30
CA SER A 72 -39.72 -32.68 2.47
C SER A 72 -38.34 -32.28 3.00
N THR A 73 -37.42 -33.25 3.09
CA THR A 73 -36.02 -33.06 3.46
C THR A 73 -35.24 -32.40 2.32
N GLN A 74 -35.59 -31.17 1.96
CA GLN A 74 -34.79 -30.36 1.04
C GLN A 74 -33.50 -29.92 1.72
N ASN A 75 -32.39 -30.02 1.00
CA ASN A 75 -31.10 -29.54 1.48
C ASN A 75 -31.10 -28.00 1.38
N ILE A 76 -30.78 -27.30 2.48
CA ILE A 76 -30.82 -25.83 2.53
C ILE A 76 -29.82 -25.16 1.57
N PHE A 77 -28.86 -25.92 1.07
CA PHE A 77 -27.88 -25.55 0.06
C PHE A 77 -28.34 -25.87 -1.38
N GLU A 78 -29.65 -25.77 -1.65
CA GLU A 78 -30.27 -25.96 -2.98
C GLU A 78 -31.04 -24.69 -3.42
N GLY A 79 -31.26 -24.55 -4.72
CA GLY A 79 -32.00 -23.41 -5.29
C GLY A 79 -31.18 -22.12 -5.43
N LEU A 80 -31.88 -20.97 -5.45
CA LEU A 80 -31.27 -19.65 -5.51
C LEU A 80 -30.87 -19.16 -4.11
N SER A 81 -29.58 -19.21 -3.82
CA SER A 81 -29.00 -18.66 -2.59
C SER A 81 -28.49 -17.25 -2.87
N ALA A 82 -29.12 -16.23 -2.31
CA ALA A 82 -28.82 -14.82 -2.60
C ALA A 82 -27.77 -14.25 -1.62
N PHE A 83 -26.66 -13.70 -2.15
CA PHE A 83 -25.56 -13.15 -1.35
C PHE A 83 -25.58 -11.62 -1.34
N PRO A 84 -26.24 -10.96 -0.36
CA PRO A 84 -26.20 -9.51 -0.23
C PRO A 84 -24.80 -9.00 0.17
N ILE A 85 -24.60 -7.69 -0.04
CA ILE A 85 -23.55 -6.94 0.66
C ILE A 85 -23.89 -6.83 2.16
N ILE A 86 -22.88 -6.66 3.00
CA ILE A 86 -23.07 -6.22 4.39
C ILE A 86 -22.64 -4.75 4.46
N PRO A 87 -23.59 -3.80 4.58
CA PRO A 87 -23.26 -2.40 4.76
C PRO A 87 -22.49 -2.17 6.07
N ALA A 88 -21.40 -1.42 5.97
CA ALA A 88 -20.59 -0.97 7.10
C ALA A 88 -20.08 0.46 6.85
N ASP A 89 -19.69 1.15 7.91
CA ASP A 89 -19.04 2.46 7.83
C ASP A 89 -17.53 2.36 7.53
N SER A 90 -16.82 3.49 7.60
CA SER A 90 -15.37 3.57 7.35
C SER A 90 -14.53 2.73 8.31
N ASP A 91 -15.08 2.41 9.48
CA ASP A 91 -14.37 1.83 10.63
C ASP A 91 -14.70 0.33 10.75
N GLY A 92 -15.47 -0.21 9.80
CA GLY A 92 -15.89 -1.61 9.74
C GLY A 92 -17.10 -1.93 10.61
N THR A 93 -17.80 -0.91 11.14
CA THR A 93 -18.99 -1.11 11.97
C THR A 93 -20.22 -1.38 11.11
N VAL A 94 -20.88 -2.52 11.32
CA VAL A 94 -22.00 -2.97 10.48
C VAL A 94 -23.24 -2.11 10.69
N ASP A 95 -23.77 -1.52 9.62
CA ASP A 95 -25.09 -0.90 9.59
C ASP A 95 -26.16 -2.00 9.52
N THR A 96 -26.59 -2.43 10.70
CA THR A 96 -27.63 -3.42 10.90
C THR A 96 -29.00 -2.98 10.37
N VAL A 97 -29.27 -1.67 10.21
CA VAL A 97 -30.54 -1.16 9.68
C VAL A 97 -30.57 -1.28 8.16
N ALA A 98 -29.49 -0.88 7.47
CA ALA A 98 -29.36 -1.09 6.03
C ALA A 98 -29.27 -2.58 5.68
N LEU A 99 -28.55 -3.39 6.46
CA LEU A 99 -28.50 -4.86 6.29
C LEU A 99 -29.92 -5.47 6.39
N SER A 100 -30.69 -5.11 7.42
CA SER A 100 -32.07 -5.58 7.59
C SER A 100 -32.96 -5.20 6.39
N ARG A 101 -32.84 -3.96 5.90
CA ARG A 101 -33.59 -3.47 4.72
C ARG A 101 -33.26 -4.25 3.43
N ILE A 102 -31.99 -4.65 3.26
CA ILE A 102 -31.57 -5.47 2.12
C ILE A 102 -32.14 -6.87 2.27
N ILE A 103 -31.96 -7.51 3.42
CA ILE A 103 -32.42 -8.88 3.70
C ILE A 103 -33.94 -9.02 3.58
N GLU A 104 -34.72 -8.04 4.06
CA GLU A 104 -36.19 -8.05 3.93
C GLU A 104 -36.64 -8.11 2.46
N ARG A 105 -35.91 -7.43 1.55
CA ARG A 105 -36.17 -7.48 0.10
C ARG A 105 -35.80 -8.82 -0.56
N LEU A 106 -34.99 -9.66 0.10
CA LEU A 106 -34.61 -10.99 -0.39
C LEU A 106 -35.59 -12.08 0.06
N ALA A 107 -36.44 -11.83 1.06
CA ALA A 107 -37.39 -12.80 1.62
C ALA A 107 -38.62 -13.10 0.72
N ILE A 108 -38.45 -13.01 -0.60
CA ILE A 108 -39.51 -13.23 -1.61
C ILE A 108 -39.67 -14.72 -1.98
N PRO A 109 -40.76 -15.13 -2.68
CA PRO A 109 -40.81 -16.41 -3.36
C PRO A 109 -39.66 -16.59 -4.36
N GLY A 110 -39.25 -17.83 -4.61
CA GLY A 110 -38.22 -18.19 -5.60
C GLY A 110 -36.76 -17.96 -5.19
N VAL A 111 -36.47 -17.09 -4.22
CA VAL A 111 -35.19 -17.08 -3.47
C VAL A 111 -35.28 -18.14 -2.38
N ASP A 112 -34.34 -19.08 -2.32
CA ASP A 112 -34.43 -20.26 -1.45
C ASP A 112 -33.64 -20.09 -0.14
N SER A 113 -32.49 -19.42 -0.17
CA SER A 113 -31.67 -19.12 1.01
C SER A 113 -30.93 -17.78 0.88
N ILE A 114 -30.39 -17.25 1.99
CA ILE A 114 -29.60 -16.01 2.03
C ILE A 114 -28.19 -16.29 2.55
N GLY A 115 -27.17 -15.84 1.82
CA GLY A 115 -25.75 -16.16 2.07
C GLY A 115 -24.89 -14.96 2.48
N LEU A 116 -24.36 -14.96 3.71
CA LEU A 116 -23.39 -13.96 4.17
C LEU A 116 -21.96 -14.40 3.84
N GLY A 117 -21.61 -14.31 2.55
CA GLY A 117 -20.33 -14.76 1.96
C GLY A 117 -19.34 -13.64 1.63
N SER A 118 -18.52 -13.85 0.58
CA SER A 118 -17.53 -12.86 0.09
C SER A 118 -18.15 -11.51 -0.27
N THR A 119 -19.35 -11.50 -0.87
CA THR A 119 -20.15 -10.30 -1.13
C THR A 119 -20.45 -9.51 0.14
N GLY A 120 -20.69 -10.23 1.24
CA GLY A 120 -20.87 -9.70 2.58
C GLY A 120 -19.56 -9.32 3.29
N ILE A 121 -18.45 -9.18 2.55
CA ILE A 121 -17.14 -8.68 3.03
C ILE A 121 -16.61 -9.34 4.30
N TYR A 122 -16.93 -10.62 4.53
CA TYR A 122 -16.72 -11.30 5.83
C TYR A 122 -15.26 -11.34 6.34
N MET A 123 -14.26 -11.19 5.45
CA MET A 123 -12.83 -11.10 5.81
C MET A 123 -12.35 -9.68 6.16
N TYR A 124 -13.20 -8.66 5.97
CA TYR A 124 -12.94 -7.26 6.31
C TYR A 124 -13.71 -6.79 7.56
N LEU A 125 -14.41 -7.72 8.24
CA LEU A 125 -15.18 -7.47 9.45
C LEU A 125 -14.56 -8.25 10.61
N THR A 126 -14.51 -7.64 11.79
CA THR A 126 -14.05 -8.32 13.02
C THR A 126 -15.03 -9.44 13.41
N ARG A 127 -14.60 -10.33 14.31
CA ARG A 127 -15.45 -11.41 14.84
C ARG A 127 -16.76 -10.88 15.43
N GLU A 128 -16.68 -9.76 16.15
CA GLU A 128 -17.79 -9.08 16.81
C GLU A 128 -18.76 -8.48 15.78
N GLN A 129 -18.23 -7.85 14.73
CA GLN A 129 -19.04 -7.27 13.65
C GLN A 129 -19.68 -8.36 12.77
N ARG A 130 -19.01 -9.51 12.57
CA ARG A 130 -19.59 -10.71 11.95
C ARG A 130 -20.75 -11.23 12.79
N LYS A 131 -20.57 -11.45 14.10
CA LYS A 131 -21.66 -11.88 15.01
C LYS A 131 -22.82 -10.87 15.05
N ARG A 132 -22.54 -9.57 15.01
CA ARG A 132 -23.54 -8.51 14.89
C ARG A 132 -24.36 -8.63 13.59
N ALA A 133 -23.70 -8.89 12.46
CA ALA A 133 -24.37 -9.09 11.18
C ALA A 133 -25.21 -10.38 11.17
N PHE A 134 -24.71 -11.49 11.73
CA PHE A 134 -25.43 -12.75 11.85
C PHE A 134 -26.72 -12.57 12.66
N ASN A 135 -26.62 -11.95 13.84
CA ASN A 135 -27.77 -11.63 14.70
C ASN A 135 -28.83 -10.77 13.97
N ALA A 136 -28.41 -9.70 13.29
CA ALA A 136 -29.34 -8.83 12.56
C ALA A 136 -30.02 -9.55 11.39
N ALA A 137 -29.29 -10.42 10.67
CA ALA A 137 -29.84 -11.24 9.60
C ALA A 137 -30.89 -12.25 10.12
N ALA A 138 -30.58 -12.99 11.19
CA ALA A 138 -31.49 -13.96 11.80
C ALA A 138 -32.75 -13.28 12.38
N GLN A 139 -32.58 -12.15 13.09
CA GLN A 139 -33.69 -11.35 13.65
C GLN A 139 -34.61 -10.73 12.58
N THR A 140 -34.06 -10.42 11.40
CA THR A 140 -34.83 -9.99 10.23
C THR A 140 -35.58 -11.19 9.63
N LEU A 141 -34.88 -12.30 9.38
CA LEU A 141 -35.46 -13.45 8.68
C LEU A 141 -36.52 -14.18 9.48
N ARG A 142 -36.31 -14.38 10.79
CA ARG A 142 -37.23 -15.08 11.70
C ARG A 142 -37.61 -16.48 11.18
N GLY A 143 -36.66 -17.19 10.59
CA GLY A 143 -36.86 -18.52 9.99
C GLY A 143 -37.67 -18.56 8.69
N ARG A 144 -37.95 -17.41 8.04
CA ARG A 144 -38.68 -17.37 6.75
C ARG A 144 -37.90 -17.96 5.57
N LYS A 145 -36.56 -17.91 5.64
CA LYS A 145 -35.60 -18.50 4.69
C LYS A 145 -34.36 -18.95 5.48
N PRO A 146 -33.69 -20.05 5.10
CA PRO A 146 -32.41 -20.43 5.67
C PRO A 146 -31.34 -19.34 5.53
N LEU A 147 -30.64 -19.06 6.62
CA LEU A 147 -29.49 -18.17 6.70
C LEU A 147 -28.19 -18.98 6.68
N ILE A 148 -27.42 -18.83 5.61
CA ILE A 148 -26.11 -19.45 5.44
C ILE A 148 -25.03 -18.40 5.69
N VAL A 149 -24.05 -18.67 6.56
CA VAL A 149 -23.01 -17.67 6.92
C VAL A 149 -21.58 -18.17 6.73
N SER A 150 -20.69 -17.26 6.30
CA SER A 150 -19.27 -17.58 6.13
C SER A 150 -18.51 -17.61 7.45
N VAL A 151 -17.84 -18.73 7.73
CA VAL A 151 -17.05 -18.97 8.95
C VAL A 151 -15.55 -19.09 8.70
N GLY A 152 -15.10 -18.82 7.46
CA GLY A 152 -13.68 -18.80 7.13
C GLY A 152 -12.86 -17.82 7.98
N ALA A 153 -11.65 -18.24 8.34
CA ALA A 153 -10.61 -17.48 9.03
C ALA A 153 -9.23 -18.13 8.76
N LEU A 154 -8.14 -17.40 8.98
CA LEU A 154 -6.76 -17.89 8.80
C LEU A 154 -6.34 -18.98 9.80
N ARG A 155 -7.10 -19.16 10.88
CA ARG A 155 -6.80 -20.12 11.96
C ARG A 155 -8.00 -21.03 12.20
N THR A 156 -7.71 -22.29 12.51
CA THR A 156 -8.73 -23.31 12.81
C THR A 156 -9.54 -22.97 14.07
N ASP A 157 -8.91 -22.45 15.12
CA ASP A 157 -9.61 -22.05 16.34
C ASP A 157 -10.52 -20.83 16.14
N ASP A 158 -10.08 -19.83 15.37
CA ASP A 158 -10.95 -18.70 14.98
C ASP A 158 -12.16 -19.17 14.15
N ALA A 159 -11.98 -20.08 13.20
CA ALA A 159 -13.07 -20.62 12.39
C ALA A 159 -14.03 -21.50 13.22
N GLN A 160 -13.55 -22.27 14.20
CA GLN A 160 -14.38 -22.98 15.18
C GLN A 160 -15.17 -22.01 16.08
N HIS A 161 -14.55 -20.89 16.50
CA HIS A 161 -15.23 -19.84 17.26
C HIS A 161 -16.34 -19.17 16.43
N LEU A 162 -16.07 -18.89 15.15
CA LEU A 162 -17.04 -18.30 14.22
C LEU A 162 -18.20 -19.24 13.88
N ALA A 163 -17.95 -20.56 13.81
CA ALA A 163 -18.99 -21.57 13.67
C ALA A 163 -19.96 -21.57 14.86
N LYS A 164 -19.43 -21.46 16.09
CA LYS A 164 -20.25 -21.36 17.31
C LYS A 164 -20.99 -20.02 17.41
N ASP A 165 -20.35 -18.91 17.06
CA ASP A 165 -21.02 -17.60 17.00
C ASP A 165 -22.16 -17.56 15.98
N ALA A 166 -22.07 -18.33 14.88
CA ALA A 166 -23.12 -18.49 13.89
C ALA A 166 -24.28 -19.36 14.39
N GLU A 167 -23.97 -20.48 15.04
CA GLU A 167 -24.96 -21.40 15.66
C GLU A 167 -25.72 -20.71 16.80
N GLU A 168 -25.02 -19.95 17.67
CA GLU A 168 -25.63 -19.10 18.70
C GLU A 168 -26.49 -17.96 18.13
N ALA A 169 -26.13 -17.42 16.96
CA ALA A 169 -26.87 -16.36 16.28
C ALA A 169 -28.11 -16.87 15.51
N GLY A 170 -28.30 -18.19 15.40
CA GLY A 170 -29.40 -18.80 14.65
C GLY A 170 -29.19 -18.81 13.14
N ALA A 171 -27.97 -19.05 12.67
CA ALA A 171 -27.74 -19.47 11.28
C ALA A 171 -28.18 -20.93 11.07
N ASP A 172 -28.74 -21.24 9.89
CA ASP A 172 -29.19 -22.59 9.53
C ASP A 172 -28.09 -23.45 8.91
N GLY A 173 -27.02 -22.83 8.40
CA GLY A 173 -25.90 -23.53 7.77
C GLY A 173 -24.63 -22.69 7.64
N LEU A 174 -23.50 -23.37 7.49
CA LEU A 174 -22.18 -22.75 7.42
C LEU A 174 -21.55 -22.84 6.03
N LEU A 175 -20.74 -21.85 5.69
CA LEU A 175 -19.94 -21.81 4.48
C LEU A 175 -18.46 -21.62 4.88
N LEU A 176 -17.62 -22.63 4.64
CA LEU A 176 -16.20 -22.60 5.04
C LEU A 176 -15.32 -22.49 3.80
N ALA A 177 -14.47 -21.46 3.74
CA ALA A 177 -13.39 -21.37 2.77
C ALA A 177 -12.06 -21.71 3.46
N PRO A 178 -11.12 -22.41 2.80
CA PRO A 178 -9.76 -22.60 3.31
C PRO A 178 -8.97 -21.29 3.15
N VAL A 179 -9.25 -20.32 4.03
CA VAL A 179 -8.59 -19.01 4.00
C VAL A 179 -7.15 -19.20 4.49
N CYS A 180 -6.17 -18.97 3.61
CA CYS A 180 -4.76 -19.17 3.92
C CYS A 180 -3.90 -17.97 3.48
N TYR A 181 -2.78 -17.79 4.17
CA TYR A 181 -1.74 -16.80 3.86
C TYR A 181 -0.48 -17.51 3.36
N ASN A 182 0.05 -18.43 4.18
CA ASN A 182 0.95 -19.46 3.69
C ASN A 182 0.15 -20.50 2.90
N PRO A 183 0.69 -21.08 1.80
CA PRO A 183 0.06 -22.23 1.14
C PRO A 183 -0.15 -23.39 2.11
N LEU A 184 -1.35 -23.98 2.09
CA LEU A 184 -1.69 -25.17 2.88
C LEU A 184 -1.59 -26.44 2.03
N SER A 185 -1.20 -27.55 2.63
CA SER A 185 -1.35 -28.88 2.05
C SER A 185 -2.80 -29.39 2.12
N GLU A 186 -3.11 -30.39 1.30
CA GLU A 186 -4.41 -31.06 1.29
C GLU A 186 -4.78 -31.66 2.65
N GLU A 187 -3.80 -32.17 3.40
CA GLU A 187 -3.99 -32.73 4.73
C GLU A 187 -4.33 -31.65 5.77
N GLU A 188 -3.65 -30.49 5.73
CA GLU A 188 -3.94 -29.36 6.62
C GLU A 188 -5.34 -28.78 6.32
N VAL A 189 -5.75 -28.73 5.06
CA VAL A 189 -7.12 -28.34 4.69
C VAL A 189 -8.14 -29.38 5.14
N TYR A 190 -7.88 -30.68 4.98
CA TYR A 190 -8.77 -31.72 5.53
C TYR A 190 -8.93 -31.59 7.04
N GLN A 191 -7.83 -31.48 7.80
CA GLN A 191 -7.86 -31.37 9.26
C GLN A 191 -8.53 -30.07 9.74
N HIS A 192 -8.40 -28.98 8.99
CA HIS A 192 -9.16 -27.75 9.23
C HIS A 192 -10.66 -28.00 9.08
N TYR A 193 -11.09 -28.59 7.96
CA TYR A 193 -12.50 -28.93 7.74
C TYR A 193 -13.06 -29.89 8.79
N GLU A 194 -12.34 -30.97 9.13
CA GLU A 194 -12.70 -31.92 10.18
C GLU A 194 -12.83 -31.25 11.56
N SER A 195 -11.91 -30.34 11.88
CA SER A 195 -11.93 -29.58 13.14
C SER A 195 -13.12 -28.63 13.25
N ILE A 196 -13.51 -27.94 12.17
CA ILE A 196 -14.69 -27.05 12.19
C ILE A 196 -15.97 -27.90 12.16
N ALA A 197 -16.04 -28.93 11.32
CA ALA A 197 -17.17 -29.85 11.23
C ALA A 197 -17.51 -30.47 12.61
N GLY A 198 -16.50 -30.92 13.36
CA GLY A 198 -16.68 -31.45 14.72
C GLY A 198 -16.94 -30.42 15.83
N SER A 199 -17.05 -29.12 15.51
CA SER A 199 -17.20 -28.03 16.51
C SER A 199 -18.61 -27.44 16.62
N THR A 200 -19.52 -27.84 15.74
CA THR A 200 -20.90 -27.33 15.59
C THR A 200 -21.85 -28.46 15.19
N THR A 201 -23.16 -28.31 15.38
CA THR A 201 -24.17 -29.23 14.83
C THR A 201 -24.70 -28.82 13.45
N LEU A 202 -24.37 -27.60 12.99
CA LEU A 202 -24.87 -27.08 11.72
C LEU A 202 -24.30 -27.83 10.51
N PRO A 203 -25.08 -27.92 9.42
CA PRO A 203 -24.60 -28.46 8.15
C PRO A 203 -23.68 -27.45 7.44
N LEU A 204 -22.64 -27.95 6.78
CA LEU A 204 -21.54 -27.17 6.24
C LEU A 204 -21.38 -27.36 4.73
N CYS A 205 -21.12 -26.25 4.05
CA CYS A 205 -20.78 -26.18 2.64
C CYS A 205 -19.29 -25.89 2.44
N ILE A 206 -18.64 -26.72 1.61
CA ILE A 206 -17.28 -26.49 1.09
C ILE A 206 -17.33 -25.25 0.19
N TYR A 207 -16.57 -24.21 0.51
CA TYR A 207 -16.43 -23.03 -0.34
C TYR A 207 -15.13 -23.11 -1.15
N ASN A 208 -15.22 -23.62 -2.38
CA ASN A 208 -14.13 -23.53 -3.33
C ASN A 208 -14.14 -22.12 -3.96
N THR A 209 -13.11 -21.32 -3.70
CA THR A 209 -13.01 -19.93 -4.17
C THR A 209 -11.54 -19.52 -4.35
N PRO A 210 -10.85 -20.14 -5.32
CA PRO A 210 -9.38 -20.07 -5.45
C PRO A 210 -8.87 -18.66 -5.80
N SER A 211 -9.73 -17.80 -6.35
CA SER A 211 -9.45 -16.36 -6.56
C SER A 211 -9.31 -15.55 -5.26
N THR A 212 -9.77 -16.08 -4.13
CA THR A 212 -9.72 -15.42 -2.80
C THR A 212 -8.95 -16.20 -1.74
N THR A 213 -8.67 -17.48 -1.98
CA THR A 213 -7.88 -18.33 -1.06
C THR A 213 -6.51 -18.70 -1.64
N HIS A 214 -6.32 -18.65 -2.96
CA HIS A 214 -5.19 -19.24 -3.68
C HIS A 214 -5.00 -20.76 -3.52
N PHE A 215 -5.75 -21.41 -2.61
CA PHE A 215 -5.86 -22.87 -2.51
C PHE A 215 -6.77 -23.43 -3.61
N THR A 216 -6.28 -24.45 -4.33
CA THR A 216 -7.04 -25.20 -5.33
C THR A 216 -7.37 -26.59 -4.78
N PHE A 217 -8.65 -26.90 -4.65
CA PHE A 217 -9.10 -28.25 -4.33
C PHE A 217 -8.92 -29.19 -5.53
N ASP A 218 -8.25 -30.33 -5.31
CA ASP A 218 -8.38 -31.52 -6.14
C ASP A 218 -9.72 -32.24 -5.83
N ASP A 219 -10.09 -33.22 -6.65
CA ASP A 219 -11.35 -33.96 -6.46
C ASP A 219 -11.29 -35.04 -5.36
N ALA A 220 -10.11 -35.58 -5.04
CA ALA A 220 -9.95 -36.59 -3.99
C ALA A 220 -10.12 -35.97 -2.60
N LEU A 221 -9.56 -34.78 -2.38
CA LEU A 221 -9.77 -33.96 -1.19
C LEU A 221 -11.23 -33.52 -1.07
N LEU A 222 -11.89 -33.13 -2.16
CA LEU A 222 -13.33 -32.84 -2.14
C LEU A 222 -14.15 -34.05 -1.71
N ALA A 223 -13.87 -35.24 -2.26
CA ALA A 223 -14.55 -36.48 -1.86
C ALA A 223 -14.26 -36.86 -0.39
N ARG A 224 -13.02 -36.68 0.08
CA ARG A 224 -12.60 -36.94 1.46
C ARG A 224 -13.29 -35.99 2.45
N ILE A 225 -13.30 -34.67 2.18
CA ILE A 225 -14.00 -33.68 3.01
C ILE A 225 -15.52 -33.89 2.96
N ALA A 226 -16.09 -34.26 1.81
CA ALA A 226 -17.51 -34.58 1.67
C ALA A 226 -17.96 -35.87 2.40
N SER A 227 -17.02 -36.67 2.92
CA SER A 227 -17.32 -37.82 3.78
C SER A 227 -17.54 -37.46 5.26
N LEU A 228 -17.26 -36.22 5.66
CA LEU A 228 -17.50 -35.73 7.03
C LEU A 228 -19.02 -35.58 7.29
N PRO A 229 -19.56 -36.05 8.44
CA PRO A 229 -21.01 -36.28 8.58
C PRO A 229 -21.95 -35.08 8.38
N ASN A 230 -21.50 -33.87 8.68
CA ASN A 230 -22.27 -32.63 8.50
C ASN A 230 -21.80 -31.78 7.30
N VAL A 231 -20.85 -32.26 6.48
CA VAL A 231 -20.52 -31.61 5.21
C VAL A 231 -21.47 -32.14 4.14
N VAL A 232 -22.32 -31.28 3.58
CA VAL A 232 -23.46 -31.70 2.73
C VAL A 232 -23.57 -30.97 1.39
N ALA A 233 -22.66 -30.02 1.13
CA ALA A 233 -22.69 -29.19 -0.06
C ALA A 233 -21.31 -28.69 -0.51
N LEU A 234 -21.20 -28.37 -1.79
CA LEU A 234 -20.07 -27.67 -2.42
C LEU A 234 -20.58 -26.43 -3.16
N LYS A 235 -19.95 -25.28 -2.88
CA LYS A 235 -19.99 -24.05 -3.68
C LYS A 235 -18.73 -24.00 -4.54
N GLN A 236 -18.92 -24.18 -5.84
CA GLN A 236 -17.86 -24.23 -6.86
C GLN A 236 -17.94 -22.99 -7.77
N PRO A 237 -16.83 -22.44 -8.30
CA PRO A 237 -16.91 -21.52 -9.44
C PRO A 237 -17.37 -22.28 -10.69
N ALA A 238 -18.37 -21.74 -11.41
CA ALA A 238 -18.78 -22.29 -12.70
C ALA A 238 -17.60 -22.24 -13.71
N PRO A 239 -17.28 -23.35 -14.40
CA PRO A 239 -16.17 -23.38 -15.34
C PRO A 239 -16.55 -22.66 -16.65
N THR A 240 -15.56 -22.02 -17.29
CA THR A 240 -15.76 -21.26 -18.54
C THR A 240 -16.20 -22.13 -19.72
N THR A 241 -15.84 -23.43 -19.71
CA THR A 241 -16.22 -24.45 -20.68
C THR A 241 -16.33 -25.81 -19.97
N GLY A 242 -17.00 -26.79 -20.58
CA GLY A 242 -17.07 -28.15 -20.04
C GLY A 242 -17.91 -28.28 -18.76
N ALA A 243 -18.94 -27.45 -18.61
CA ALA A 243 -19.76 -27.39 -17.39
C ALA A 243 -20.45 -28.73 -17.07
N LYS A 244 -20.89 -29.46 -18.10
CA LYS A 244 -21.49 -30.79 -17.97
C LYS A 244 -20.46 -31.82 -17.51
N GLU A 245 -19.34 -31.90 -18.21
CA GLU A 245 -18.25 -32.83 -17.95
C GLU A 245 -17.68 -32.61 -16.53
N ARG A 246 -17.58 -31.35 -16.10
CA ARG A 246 -17.16 -31.01 -14.72
C ARG A 246 -18.22 -31.38 -13.68
N HIS A 247 -19.51 -31.19 -13.97
CA HIS A 247 -20.57 -31.64 -13.07
C HIS A 247 -20.58 -33.17 -12.92
N GLU A 248 -20.55 -33.90 -14.03
CA GLU A 248 -20.52 -35.37 -14.06
C GLU A 248 -19.29 -35.92 -13.34
N ALA A 249 -18.11 -35.33 -13.54
CA ALA A 249 -16.87 -35.73 -12.85
C ALA A 249 -16.91 -35.51 -11.33
N LEU A 250 -17.51 -34.42 -10.85
CA LEU A 250 -17.72 -34.17 -9.42
C LEU A 250 -18.81 -35.11 -8.85
N ARG A 251 -19.92 -35.26 -9.58
CA ARG A 251 -21.07 -36.11 -9.20
C ARG A 251 -20.71 -37.59 -9.10
N ALA A 252 -19.71 -38.05 -9.86
CA ALA A 252 -19.19 -39.42 -9.79
C ALA A 252 -18.23 -39.69 -8.59
N LYS A 253 -17.76 -38.65 -7.90
CA LYS A 253 -16.79 -38.75 -6.79
C LYS A 253 -17.35 -38.31 -5.44
N LEU A 254 -18.31 -37.38 -5.44
CA LEU A 254 -18.99 -36.89 -4.25
C LEU A 254 -20.15 -37.82 -3.83
N PRO A 255 -20.59 -37.81 -2.55
CA PRO A 255 -21.67 -38.66 -2.08
C PRO A 255 -23.00 -38.47 -2.83
N SER A 256 -23.82 -39.52 -2.86
CA SER A 256 -25.17 -39.42 -3.40
C SER A 256 -26.03 -38.49 -2.53
N GLY A 257 -26.78 -37.58 -3.15
CA GLY A 257 -27.54 -36.53 -2.45
C GLY A 257 -26.74 -35.30 -2.00
N PHE A 258 -25.42 -35.27 -2.21
CA PHE A 258 -24.58 -34.11 -1.87
C PHE A 258 -24.87 -32.92 -2.82
N SER A 259 -25.11 -31.72 -2.30
CA SER A 259 -25.41 -30.56 -3.16
C SER A 259 -24.14 -30.07 -3.88
N ILE A 260 -24.24 -29.85 -5.19
CA ILE A 260 -23.16 -29.28 -6.01
C ILE A 260 -23.74 -28.03 -6.69
N GLY A 261 -23.49 -26.87 -6.08
CA GLY A 261 -23.94 -25.58 -6.58
C GLY A 261 -22.80 -24.69 -7.05
N TYR A 262 -23.15 -23.68 -7.83
CA TYR A 262 -22.21 -22.86 -8.58
C TYR A 262 -22.34 -21.36 -8.29
N SER A 263 -21.23 -20.66 -8.47
CA SER A 263 -21.11 -19.19 -8.43
C SER A 263 -20.29 -18.68 -9.64
N ALA A 264 -20.03 -17.37 -9.71
CA ALA A 264 -19.69 -16.63 -10.93
C ALA A 264 -20.90 -16.56 -11.87
N ASP A 265 -21.81 -15.63 -11.55
CA ASP A 265 -23.18 -15.57 -12.08
C ASP A 265 -23.27 -15.58 -13.63
N TRP A 266 -22.30 -14.98 -14.32
CA TRP A 266 -22.27 -14.92 -15.80
C TRP A 266 -21.86 -16.23 -16.49
N LEU A 267 -21.51 -17.28 -15.73
CA LEU A 267 -21.21 -18.64 -16.23
C LEU A 267 -22.17 -19.70 -15.64
N VAL A 268 -23.03 -19.31 -14.71
CA VAL A 268 -23.73 -20.28 -13.85
C VAL A 268 -24.81 -21.10 -14.60
N ALA A 269 -25.45 -20.51 -15.62
CA ALA A 269 -26.61 -21.08 -16.28
C ALA A 269 -26.35 -22.48 -16.87
N ASP A 270 -25.25 -22.65 -17.60
CA ASP A 270 -24.87 -23.93 -18.20
C ASP A 270 -24.52 -24.99 -17.14
N SER A 271 -23.98 -24.56 -15.98
CA SER A 271 -23.64 -25.44 -14.87
C SER A 271 -24.87 -25.93 -14.09
N LEU A 272 -25.94 -25.14 -14.08
CA LEU A 272 -27.23 -25.51 -13.49
C LEU A 272 -28.05 -26.38 -14.45
N LEU A 273 -28.08 -26.04 -15.75
CA LEU A 273 -28.66 -26.88 -16.80
C LEU A 273 -27.97 -28.25 -16.91
N ALA A 274 -26.70 -28.35 -16.50
CA ALA A 274 -25.95 -29.60 -16.36
C ALA A 274 -26.30 -30.44 -15.11
N GLY A 275 -27.19 -29.99 -14.23
CA GLY A 275 -27.56 -30.68 -12.99
C GLY A 275 -27.06 -30.03 -11.70
N GLY A 276 -26.48 -28.83 -11.77
CA GLY A 276 -26.11 -28.04 -10.59
C GLY A 276 -27.33 -27.71 -9.72
N SER A 277 -27.25 -28.02 -8.42
CA SER A 277 -28.40 -27.99 -7.50
C SER A 277 -28.62 -26.63 -6.83
N ALA A 278 -27.65 -25.71 -6.87
CA ALA A 278 -27.80 -24.35 -6.35
C ALA A 278 -27.06 -23.28 -7.15
N TRP A 279 -27.63 -22.08 -7.20
CA TRP A 279 -26.98 -20.84 -7.64
C TRP A 279 -26.65 -20.01 -6.40
N TYR A 280 -25.36 -19.90 -6.07
CA TYR A 280 -24.86 -19.02 -5.00
C TYR A 280 -24.60 -17.62 -5.58
N SER A 281 -25.68 -16.86 -5.75
CA SER A 281 -25.76 -15.66 -6.59
C SER A 281 -25.31 -14.38 -5.90
N VAL A 282 -24.48 -13.59 -6.59
CA VAL A 282 -24.07 -12.25 -6.15
C VAL A 282 -25.11 -11.20 -6.54
N ILE A 283 -25.61 -11.24 -7.79
CA ILE A 283 -26.58 -10.24 -8.26
C ILE A 283 -27.96 -10.37 -7.59
N ALA A 284 -28.39 -11.58 -7.22
CA ALA A 284 -29.66 -11.80 -6.51
C ALA A 284 -29.69 -11.11 -5.14
N GLY A 285 -28.52 -10.88 -4.51
CA GLY A 285 -28.40 -10.12 -3.26
C GLY A 285 -28.79 -8.64 -3.36
N VAL A 286 -29.04 -8.13 -4.58
CA VAL A 286 -29.49 -6.74 -4.84
C VAL A 286 -30.74 -6.70 -5.74
N LEU A 287 -30.79 -7.57 -6.76
CA LEU A 287 -31.85 -7.70 -7.76
C LEU A 287 -32.50 -9.10 -7.72
N PRO A 288 -33.21 -9.47 -6.65
CA PRO A 288 -33.72 -10.84 -6.47
C PRO A 288 -34.76 -11.24 -7.52
N ALA A 289 -35.71 -10.36 -7.87
CA ALA A 289 -36.81 -10.69 -8.78
C ALA A 289 -36.38 -11.17 -10.19
N PRO A 290 -35.49 -10.47 -10.94
CA PRO A 290 -35.02 -10.98 -12.23
C PRO A 290 -34.12 -12.23 -12.08
N SER A 291 -33.43 -12.42 -10.95
CA SER A 291 -32.66 -13.65 -10.68
C SER A 291 -33.57 -14.86 -10.44
N VAL A 292 -34.72 -14.67 -9.76
CA VAL A 292 -35.76 -15.69 -9.64
C VAL A 292 -36.30 -16.08 -11.01
N ALA A 293 -36.64 -15.11 -11.87
CA ALA A 293 -37.12 -15.38 -13.22
C ALA A 293 -36.11 -16.21 -14.06
N LEU A 294 -34.80 -15.91 -13.94
CA LEU A 294 -33.74 -16.71 -14.57
C LEU A 294 -33.65 -18.12 -13.97
N MET A 295 -33.64 -18.24 -12.63
CA MET A 295 -33.57 -19.53 -11.95
C MET A 295 -34.76 -20.44 -12.30
N ASP A 296 -35.96 -19.87 -12.42
CA ASP A 296 -37.16 -20.63 -12.74
C ASP A 296 -37.21 -21.03 -14.23
N ALA A 297 -36.61 -20.25 -15.14
CA ALA A 297 -36.38 -20.69 -16.52
C ALA A 297 -35.38 -21.86 -16.58
N ILE A 298 -34.32 -21.82 -15.76
CA ILE A 298 -33.35 -22.92 -15.62
C ILE A 298 -34.02 -24.17 -15.04
N ARG A 299 -34.83 -24.04 -13.98
CA ARG A 299 -35.61 -25.13 -13.37
C ARG A 299 -36.57 -25.82 -14.35
N ARG A 300 -37.12 -25.08 -15.31
CA ARG A 300 -37.96 -25.61 -16.40
C ARG A 300 -37.16 -26.25 -17.54
N GLY A 301 -35.84 -26.13 -17.55
CA GLY A 301 -34.99 -26.54 -18.67
C GLY A 301 -35.18 -25.69 -19.94
N ASP A 302 -35.76 -24.50 -19.83
CA ASP A 302 -36.12 -23.66 -20.98
C ASP A 302 -34.90 -22.89 -21.48
N ALA A 303 -34.06 -23.57 -22.26
CA ALA A 303 -32.87 -22.98 -22.86
C ALA A 303 -33.15 -21.80 -23.81
N ILE A 304 -34.40 -21.54 -24.22
CA ILE A 304 -34.73 -20.32 -24.99
C ILE A 304 -34.91 -19.16 -24.01
N GLU A 305 -35.75 -19.34 -22.99
CA GLU A 305 -36.04 -18.31 -21.99
C GLU A 305 -34.82 -17.98 -21.11
N VAL A 306 -33.99 -18.99 -20.77
CA VAL A 306 -32.71 -18.78 -20.07
C VAL A 306 -31.79 -17.85 -20.86
N ARG A 307 -31.68 -18.04 -22.18
CA ARG A 307 -30.89 -17.14 -23.05
C ARG A 307 -31.53 -15.76 -23.17
N ARG A 308 -32.87 -15.69 -23.27
CA ARG A 308 -33.60 -14.41 -23.32
C ARG A 308 -33.35 -13.58 -22.06
N ILE A 309 -33.54 -14.15 -20.87
CA ILE A 309 -33.35 -13.44 -19.60
C ILE A 309 -31.86 -13.12 -19.37
N SER A 310 -30.94 -14.04 -19.68
CA SER A 310 -29.49 -13.81 -19.55
C SER A 310 -29.01 -12.63 -20.41
N ALA A 311 -29.61 -12.39 -21.57
CA ALA A 311 -29.27 -11.25 -22.43
C ALA A 311 -29.56 -9.89 -21.76
N PHE A 312 -30.59 -9.78 -20.92
CA PHE A 312 -30.85 -8.56 -20.14
C PHE A 312 -29.84 -8.38 -18.99
N PHE A 313 -29.32 -9.47 -18.42
CA PHE A 313 -28.22 -9.40 -17.45
C PHE A 313 -26.85 -9.12 -18.08
N GLN A 314 -26.68 -9.31 -19.40
CA GLN A 314 -25.39 -9.16 -20.08
C GLN A 314 -24.65 -7.83 -19.79
N PRO A 315 -25.31 -6.64 -19.76
CA PRO A 315 -24.63 -5.40 -19.38
C PRO A 315 -24.09 -5.40 -17.94
N ILE A 316 -24.72 -6.12 -17.00
CA ILE A 316 -24.19 -6.34 -15.65
C ILE A 316 -23.06 -7.38 -15.67
N TRP A 317 -23.16 -8.45 -16.47
CA TRP A 317 -22.09 -9.44 -16.61
C TRP A 317 -20.79 -8.83 -17.15
N ASP A 318 -20.88 -7.89 -18.09
CA ASP A 318 -19.71 -7.22 -18.64
C ASP A 318 -19.10 -6.23 -17.63
N LEU A 319 -19.92 -5.55 -16.83
CA LEU A 319 -19.46 -4.75 -15.69
C LEU A 319 -18.84 -5.60 -14.56
N PHE A 320 -19.39 -6.79 -14.28
CA PHE A 320 -18.83 -7.75 -13.31
C PHE A 320 -17.43 -8.22 -13.73
N LYS A 321 -17.22 -8.49 -15.04
CA LYS A 321 -15.91 -8.87 -15.59
C LYS A 321 -14.89 -7.71 -15.55
N GLU A 322 -15.33 -6.48 -15.80
CA GLU A 322 -14.44 -5.31 -15.89
C GLU A 322 -14.05 -4.74 -14.51
N PHE A 323 -14.98 -4.70 -13.55
CA PHE A 323 -14.76 -4.03 -12.25
C PHE A 323 -14.73 -4.97 -11.04
N GLY A 324 -15.10 -6.25 -11.23
CA GLY A 324 -15.36 -7.20 -10.16
C GLY A 324 -16.78 -7.05 -9.62
N ASP A 325 -17.47 -8.19 -9.49
CA ASP A 325 -18.86 -8.33 -9.02
C ASP A 325 -19.15 -7.52 -7.75
N LEU A 326 -18.31 -7.61 -6.72
CA LEU A 326 -18.41 -6.88 -5.45
C LEU A 326 -18.54 -5.37 -5.65
N ARG A 327 -17.69 -4.76 -6.48
CA ARG A 327 -17.71 -3.31 -6.72
C ARG A 327 -18.98 -2.88 -7.44
N VAL A 328 -19.46 -3.72 -8.37
CA VAL A 328 -20.70 -3.47 -9.11
C VAL A 328 -21.91 -3.58 -8.17
N VAL A 329 -22.01 -4.59 -7.29
CA VAL A 329 -23.16 -4.68 -6.37
C VAL A 329 -23.20 -3.58 -5.31
N TYR A 330 -22.06 -3.08 -4.84
CA TYR A 330 -22.03 -1.86 -4.00
C TYR A 330 -22.54 -0.63 -4.78
N ALA A 331 -22.13 -0.45 -6.04
CA ALA A 331 -22.65 0.63 -6.89
C ALA A 331 -24.16 0.48 -7.17
N LEU A 332 -24.63 -0.72 -7.53
CA LEU A 332 -26.05 -1.01 -7.75
C LEU A 332 -26.89 -0.74 -6.49
N ALA A 333 -26.42 -1.16 -5.32
CA ALA A 333 -27.14 -0.95 -4.06
C ALA A 333 -27.27 0.53 -3.69
N ASN A 334 -26.23 1.34 -3.95
CA ASN A 334 -26.26 2.79 -3.75
C ASN A 334 -27.19 3.50 -4.76
N GLU A 335 -27.14 3.14 -6.06
CA GLU A 335 -28.06 3.71 -7.08
C GLU A 335 -29.53 3.33 -6.80
N LEU A 336 -29.79 2.13 -6.27
CA LEU A 336 -31.10 1.67 -5.81
C LEU A 336 -31.51 2.23 -4.43
N ASN A 337 -30.71 3.12 -3.84
CA ASN A 337 -30.93 3.74 -2.52
C ASN A 337 -31.18 2.73 -1.37
N LEU A 338 -30.64 1.51 -1.48
CA LEU A 338 -30.67 0.53 -0.38
C LEU A 338 -29.85 1.00 0.82
N CYS A 339 -28.67 1.53 0.52
CA CYS A 339 -27.64 2.01 1.44
C CYS A 339 -26.91 3.20 0.80
N LYS A 340 -25.95 3.79 1.54
CA LYS A 340 -24.98 4.76 1.01
C LYS A 340 -23.59 4.47 1.59
N VAL A 341 -22.98 3.38 1.14
CA VAL A 341 -21.71 2.84 1.67
C VAL A 341 -20.70 2.55 0.55
N ALA A 342 -19.41 2.61 0.88
CA ALA A 342 -18.34 2.15 0.00
C ALA A 342 -17.91 0.71 0.38
N PRO A 343 -17.24 -0.04 -0.52
CA PRO A 343 -16.52 -1.24 -0.14
C PRO A 343 -15.43 -0.93 0.93
N PRO A 344 -15.05 -1.92 1.75
CA PRO A 344 -14.03 -1.74 2.79
C PRO A 344 -12.64 -1.57 2.17
N ARG A 345 -11.87 -0.59 2.64
CA ARG A 345 -10.50 -0.37 2.16
C ARG A 345 -9.63 -1.63 2.45
N PRO A 346 -8.73 -2.04 1.53
CA PRO A 346 -8.27 -1.34 0.33
C PRO A 346 -9.17 -1.47 -0.92
N ILE A 347 -10.34 -2.12 -0.84
CA ILE A 347 -11.27 -2.18 -1.97
C ILE A 347 -11.88 -0.80 -2.19
N LEU A 348 -11.58 -0.18 -3.33
CA LEU A 348 -12.19 1.09 -3.73
C LEU A 348 -13.54 0.86 -4.46
N PRO A 349 -14.49 1.80 -4.35
CA PRO A 349 -15.71 1.80 -5.16
C PRO A 349 -15.42 2.01 -6.65
N ILE A 350 -16.42 1.79 -7.50
CA ILE A 350 -16.36 2.17 -8.92
C ILE A 350 -16.21 3.69 -9.04
N ALA A 351 -15.37 4.15 -9.97
CA ALA A 351 -15.19 5.58 -10.23
C ALA A 351 -16.49 6.23 -10.75
N ALA A 352 -16.80 7.44 -10.29
CA ALA A 352 -18.05 8.15 -10.60
C ALA A 352 -18.33 8.29 -12.12
N SER A 353 -17.28 8.35 -12.95
CA SER A 353 -17.34 8.34 -14.42
C SER A 353 -18.08 7.13 -15.01
N HIS A 354 -18.10 5.99 -14.31
CA HIS A 354 -18.73 4.75 -14.79
C HIS A 354 -20.14 4.51 -14.19
N HIS A 355 -20.61 5.33 -13.25
CA HIS A 355 -21.98 5.20 -12.71
C HIS A 355 -23.09 5.37 -13.75
N SER A 356 -22.80 6.09 -14.85
CA SER A 356 -23.66 6.14 -16.04
C SER A 356 -23.92 4.75 -16.65
N ARG A 357 -22.91 3.89 -16.68
CA ARG A 357 -23.01 2.50 -17.16
C ARG A 357 -23.81 1.63 -16.20
N ILE A 358 -23.63 1.81 -14.89
CA ILE A 358 -24.40 1.14 -13.84
C ILE A 358 -25.90 1.45 -13.99
N ARG A 359 -26.27 2.73 -14.16
CA ARG A 359 -27.66 3.14 -14.41
C ARG A 359 -28.23 2.60 -15.72
N SER A 360 -27.44 2.58 -16.79
CA SER A 360 -27.85 2.00 -18.09
C SER A 360 -28.15 0.50 -18.00
N ALA A 361 -27.30 -0.26 -17.29
CA ALA A 361 -27.51 -1.69 -17.05
C ALA A 361 -28.75 -1.96 -16.17
N LEU A 362 -28.99 -1.13 -15.14
CA LEU A 362 -30.21 -1.18 -14.33
C LEU A 362 -31.48 -0.91 -15.15
N ALA A 363 -31.44 0.09 -16.05
CA ALA A 363 -32.58 0.42 -16.91
C ALA A 363 -32.97 -0.76 -17.81
N THR A 364 -31.97 -1.41 -18.43
CA THR A 364 -32.17 -2.60 -19.28
C THR A 364 -32.87 -3.74 -18.52
N LEU A 365 -32.48 -4.02 -17.28
CA LEU A 365 -33.12 -5.06 -16.45
C LEU A 365 -34.52 -4.68 -15.94
N GLY A 366 -34.88 -3.40 -15.93
CA GLY A 366 -36.24 -2.94 -15.63
C GLY A 366 -37.28 -3.50 -16.61
N GLU A 367 -36.90 -3.77 -17.85
CA GLU A 367 -37.78 -4.31 -18.90
C GLU A 367 -38.18 -5.77 -18.65
N VAL A 368 -37.31 -6.55 -17.98
CA VAL A 368 -37.62 -7.94 -17.56
C VAL A 368 -38.78 -7.93 -16.57
N CYS A 369 -38.70 -7.10 -15.53
CA CYS A 369 -39.77 -6.98 -14.54
C CYS A 369 -41.07 -6.50 -15.19
N ALA A 370 -40.99 -5.55 -16.13
CA ALA A 370 -42.14 -5.01 -16.87
C ALA A 370 -42.72 -5.95 -17.95
N THR A 371 -42.07 -7.09 -18.25
CA THR A 371 -42.60 -8.15 -19.12
C THR A 371 -43.12 -9.34 -18.31
N CYS A 372 -42.39 -9.82 -17.30
CA CYS A 372 -42.86 -10.88 -16.40
C CYS A 372 -44.14 -10.48 -15.65
N ALA A 373 -44.25 -9.25 -15.16
CA ALA A 373 -45.45 -8.73 -14.48
C ALA A 373 -46.68 -8.52 -15.39
N ARG A 374 -46.66 -9.02 -16.64
CA ARG A 374 -47.82 -9.11 -17.54
C ARG A 374 -48.33 -10.54 -17.75
N GLN A 375 -47.68 -11.54 -17.16
CA GLN A 375 -48.06 -12.95 -17.30
C GLN A 375 -48.67 -13.56 -16.03
N GLU A 376 -48.60 -12.89 -14.87
CA GLU A 376 -49.20 -13.34 -13.61
C GLU A 376 -50.27 -12.36 -13.12
N ASP A 377 -51.46 -12.89 -12.81
CA ASP A 377 -52.57 -12.11 -12.28
C ASP A 377 -52.30 -11.64 -10.83
N GLY A 378 -52.30 -10.32 -10.64
CA GLY A 378 -52.58 -9.70 -9.35
C GLY A 378 -51.40 -9.34 -8.43
N VAL A 379 -50.18 -9.83 -8.65
CA VAL A 379 -49.04 -9.56 -7.75
C VAL A 379 -48.06 -8.53 -8.34
N LYS A 380 -47.93 -7.36 -7.72
CA LYS A 380 -46.97 -6.30 -8.13
C LYS A 380 -45.53 -6.61 -7.69
N ILE A 381 -44.85 -7.49 -8.40
CA ILE A 381 -43.44 -7.83 -8.15
C ILE A 381 -42.51 -6.74 -8.72
N CYS A 382 -42.24 -5.73 -7.90
CA CYS A 382 -41.25 -4.64 -8.06
C CYS A 382 -41.39 -3.65 -9.25
N SER A 383 -41.27 -2.36 -8.92
CA SER A 383 -41.09 -1.27 -9.90
C SER A 383 -39.75 -0.56 -9.66
N TYR A 384 -38.68 -1.02 -10.30
CA TYR A 384 -37.32 -0.47 -10.14
C TYR A 384 -37.06 0.86 -10.88
N THR A 385 -38.05 1.40 -11.60
CA THR A 385 -37.87 2.48 -12.59
C THR A 385 -38.78 3.71 -12.42
N ARG A 386 -39.33 3.96 -11.22
CA ARG A 386 -40.11 5.18 -10.90
C ARG A 386 -39.54 5.99 -9.73
N SER A 387 -38.51 6.79 -10.01
CA SER A 387 -38.10 7.90 -9.12
C SER A 387 -37.31 9.03 -9.81
N HIS A 388 -37.35 9.15 -11.15
CA HIS A 388 -36.72 10.26 -11.88
C HIS A 388 -37.52 10.69 -13.13
N ALA A 389 -38.68 11.32 -12.90
CA ALA A 389 -39.39 12.10 -13.92
C ALA A 389 -40.30 13.14 -13.26
N GLY A 390 -39.86 14.39 -13.22
CA GLY A 390 -40.70 15.56 -12.93
C GLY A 390 -41.23 15.71 -11.49
N ASP A 391 -40.42 16.29 -10.61
CA ASP A 391 -40.92 17.19 -9.57
C ASP A 391 -39.99 18.41 -9.52
N SER A 392 -40.48 19.54 -10.04
CA SER A 392 -39.78 20.82 -9.98
C SER A 392 -40.18 21.54 -8.70
N VAL A 393 -39.34 21.47 -7.67
CA VAL A 393 -39.48 22.33 -6.49
C VAL A 393 -39.33 23.78 -6.94
N GLN A 394 -40.43 24.54 -6.89
CA GLN A 394 -40.40 25.98 -7.13
C GLN A 394 -39.72 26.69 -5.95
N ASP A 395 -39.00 27.78 -6.25
CA ASP A 395 -38.55 28.71 -5.23
C ASP A 395 -39.74 29.24 -4.41
N ILE A 396 -39.63 29.15 -3.08
CA ILE A 396 -40.42 29.97 -2.16
C ILE A 396 -39.49 31.08 -1.66
N THR A 397 -39.51 32.20 -2.35
CA THR A 397 -38.86 33.45 -1.92
C THR A 397 -39.89 34.48 -1.47
N ASP A 398 -39.44 35.37 -0.57
CA ASP A 398 -40.09 36.61 -0.17
C ASP A 398 -41.43 36.48 0.62
N PRO A 399 -41.92 37.54 1.32
CA PRO A 399 -41.57 38.95 1.17
C PRO A 399 -40.81 39.62 2.32
N THR A 400 -39.74 40.33 1.94
CA THR A 400 -39.31 41.56 2.62
C THR A 400 -40.29 42.73 2.34
N PRO A 401 -40.61 43.58 3.34
CA PRO A 401 -41.21 44.89 3.10
C PRO A 401 -40.16 46.01 2.96
N SER A 402 -40.34 46.85 1.93
CA SER A 402 -39.65 48.14 1.76
C SER A 402 -39.92 49.10 2.95
N ALA A 403 -38.92 49.77 3.55
CA ALA A 403 -37.96 50.76 3.05
C ALA A 403 -38.50 52.21 2.99
N LEU A 404 -37.91 53.13 3.76
CA LEU A 404 -38.19 54.58 3.67
C LEU A 404 -36.99 55.47 4.12
N LYS A 405 -36.31 56.04 3.12
CA LYS A 405 -35.56 57.32 3.04
C LYS A 405 -35.01 58.04 4.30
N SER A 406 -33.77 58.53 4.14
CA SER A 406 -33.13 59.70 4.79
C SER A 406 -32.80 59.62 6.30
N GLY A 407 -31.78 60.32 6.82
CA GLY A 407 -30.71 61.04 6.11
C GLY A 407 -30.00 62.13 6.94
N SER A 408 -28.71 62.32 6.65
CA SER A 408 -27.87 63.48 7.02
C SER A 408 -27.42 63.68 8.49
N LYS A 409 -26.18 64.16 8.63
CA LYS A 409 -25.54 64.80 9.82
C LYS A 409 -25.22 63.90 11.03
N SER A 410 -24.24 64.22 11.89
CA SER A 410 -22.96 64.96 11.72
C SER A 410 -22.17 64.94 13.04
N LEU A 411 -20.84 65.09 12.99
CA LEU A 411 -20.00 65.75 14.02
C LEU A 411 -20.17 65.34 15.50
N LEU A 412 -19.17 64.63 16.05
CA LEU A 412 -18.23 65.20 17.04
C LEU A 412 -17.23 64.16 17.60
N THR A 413 -15.98 64.59 17.72
CA THR A 413 -14.94 64.13 18.66
C THR A 413 -14.80 65.22 19.75
N PRO A 414 -13.90 65.13 20.77
CA PRO A 414 -13.01 64.05 21.21
C PRO A 414 -13.14 63.77 22.75
N ASP A 415 -12.12 63.14 23.36
CA ASP A 415 -11.72 63.16 24.78
C ASP A 415 -12.70 62.55 25.85
N THR A 416 -12.24 61.75 26.82
CA THR A 416 -11.25 62.14 27.85
C THR A 416 -10.64 60.95 28.62
N GLN A 417 -9.35 61.09 28.96
CA GLN A 417 -8.68 60.75 30.24
C GLN A 417 -8.95 59.40 30.97
N GLU A 418 -7.91 58.55 31.02
CA GLU A 418 -7.09 58.21 32.21
C GLU A 418 -7.54 58.63 33.65
N PRO A 419 -7.00 58.01 34.75
CA PRO A 419 -6.22 56.76 34.86
C PRO A 419 -6.46 55.90 36.16
N ALA A 420 -5.60 54.88 36.34
CA ALA A 420 -4.88 54.55 37.59
C ALA A 420 -5.47 53.66 38.73
N THR A 421 -4.52 52.88 39.32
CA THR A 421 -4.44 52.36 40.71
C THR A 421 -5.45 51.31 41.23
N ALA A 422 -5.12 50.47 42.23
CA ALA A 422 -3.82 49.89 42.66
C ALA A 422 -4.02 48.76 43.71
N ALA A 423 -3.07 47.82 43.73
CA ALA A 423 -2.48 47.12 44.90
C ALA A 423 -3.31 46.46 46.04
N SER A 424 -2.77 45.31 46.47
CA SER A 424 -2.56 44.89 47.88
C SER A 424 -3.48 43.84 48.54
N GLU A 425 -2.88 43.23 49.58
CA GLU A 425 -3.34 42.26 50.59
C GLU A 425 -4.03 40.94 50.13
N LEU A 426 -3.57 39.74 50.52
CA LEU A 426 -3.16 39.17 51.83
C LEU A 426 -4.31 38.98 52.83
N PHE A 427 -4.71 37.72 53.04
CA PHE A 427 -5.05 37.17 54.37
C PHE A 427 -4.74 35.66 54.42
N SER A 428 -4.83 35.03 55.60
CA SER A 428 -3.94 33.92 55.96
C SER A 428 -4.56 32.80 56.84
N HIS A 429 -3.81 31.68 56.90
CA HIS A 429 -3.80 30.62 57.93
C HIS A 429 -4.92 29.56 58.01
N GLY A 430 -4.48 28.32 58.28
CA GLY A 430 -5.26 27.21 58.84
C GLY A 430 -5.53 26.05 57.86
N GLY A 431 -5.05 24.82 58.06
CA GLY A 431 -4.04 24.35 59.03
C GLY A 431 -3.95 22.81 59.13
N ILE A 432 -2.76 22.30 59.46
CA ILE A 432 -2.43 20.97 60.04
C ILE A 432 -3.05 19.72 59.39
N GLY A 433 -2.19 18.89 58.78
CA GLY A 433 -2.53 17.51 58.37
C GLY A 433 -1.26 16.70 58.09
N THR A 434 -0.67 16.09 59.12
CA THR A 434 0.60 15.34 59.01
C THR A 434 0.38 13.87 58.68
N HIS A 435 1.08 13.34 57.68
CA HIS A 435 1.62 11.98 57.73
C HIS A 435 2.85 11.80 56.81
N ASN A 436 3.82 11.03 57.30
CA ASN A 436 4.93 10.45 56.54
C ASN A 436 4.39 9.44 55.49
N ASP A 437 5.13 9.04 54.44
CA ASP A 437 6.51 8.56 54.53
C ASP A 437 7.38 8.67 53.25
N ASN A 438 8.64 8.25 53.42
CA ASN A 438 9.78 8.21 52.49
C ASN A 438 9.52 7.48 51.16
N SER A 439 10.32 7.65 50.09
CA SER A 439 11.75 8.01 50.08
C SER A 439 12.21 8.80 48.84
N ARG A 440 13.21 9.68 49.04
CA ARG A 440 14.07 10.22 47.96
C ARG A 440 15.48 9.65 48.11
N HIS A 441 16.11 9.27 47.00
CA HIS A 441 17.55 9.03 46.93
C HIS A 441 18.17 9.85 45.80
N SER A 442 18.94 10.87 46.17
CA SER A 442 19.90 11.51 45.27
C SER A 442 21.27 10.87 45.48
N MET A 443 22.04 10.65 44.41
CA MET A 443 23.48 10.47 44.52
C MET A 443 24.20 11.62 43.81
N LYS A 444 25.13 12.25 44.55
CA LYS A 444 25.99 13.32 44.04
C LYS A 444 27.19 12.70 43.32
N ALA A 445 27.72 13.42 42.33
CA ALA A 445 29.02 13.10 41.77
C ALA A 445 30.13 13.24 42.84
N THR A 446 31.08 12.31 42.83
CA THR A 446 32.37 12.41 43.52
C THR A 446 33.48 12.13 42.52
N GLY A 447 34.23 13.16 42.14
CA GLY A 447 35.37 13.00 41.25
C GLY A 447 36.61 12.48 41.98
N SER A 448 37.36 11.60 41.33
CA SER A 448 38.70 11.17 41.78
C SER A 448 39.64 11.12 40.57
N THR A 449 40.64 11.99 40.54
CA THR A 449 41.67 12.03 39.51
C THR A 449 42.60 10.83 39.61
N VAL A 450 42.75 10.07 38.52
CA VAL A 450 43.83 9.08 38.32
C VAL A 450 44.47 9.40 36.97
N SER A 451 45.79 9.25 36.88
CA SER A 451 46.58 9.72 35.74
C SER A 451 46.45 8.84 34.49
N GLU A 452 46.73 9.45 33.35
CA GLU A 452 47.06 8.74 32.10
C GLU A 452 48.29 7.83 32.29
N GLN A 453 48.55 6.96 31.31
CA GLN A 453 49.53 5.86 31.33
C GLN A 453 49.15 4.68 32.25
N HIS A 454 48.32 3.75 31.75
CA HIS A 454 48.35 2.30 32.14
C HIS A 454 47.52 1.35 31.24
N PHE A 455 47.01 1.78 30.07
CA PHE A 455 45.98 1.03 29.34
C PHE A 455 46.49 -0.09 28.39
N ASP A 456 47.79 -0.13 28.07
CA ASP A 456 48.33 -0.98 26.97
C ASP A 456 48.82 -2.40 27.34
N GLN A 457 48.70 -2.86 28.58
CA GLN A 457 49.31 -4.14 29.02
C GLN A 457 48.37 -5.18 29.67
N ALA A 458 47.06 -5.09 29.45
CA ALA A 458 46.07 -5.98 30.08
C ALA A 458 45.44 -7.07 29.19
N ILE A 459 46.04 -7.45 28.05
CA ILE A 459 45.54 -8.55 27.18
C ILE A 459 46.61 -9.63 26.94
N ARG A 460 46.81 -10.53 27.91
CA ARG A 460 47.38 -11.89 27.70
C ARG A 460 47.24 -12.76 28.97
N LYS A 461 46.87 -14.05 28.76
CA LYS A 461 46.81 -15.17 29.73
C LYS A 461 45.71 -15.13 30.81
N SER A 462 44.55 -15.75 30.53
CA SER A 462 44.12 -17.04 31.14
C SER A 462 42.67 -17.39 30.72
N PRO A 463 42.30 -18.68 30.58
CA PRO A 463 40.99 -19.07 30.03
C PRO A 463 39.87 -19.10 31.09
N GLY A 464 38.77 -18.39 30.78
CA GLY A 464 37.46 -18.46 31.45
C GLY A 464 36.35 -18.61 30.40
N PRO A 465 35.09 -18.91 30.78
CA PRO A 465 34.10 -19.48 29.86
C PRO A 465 33.81 -18.59 28.64
N VAL A 466 33.67 -19.23 27.48
CA VAL A 466 33.43 -18.55 26.21
C VAL A 466 32.02 -17.96 26.19
N LEU A 467 31.90 -16.70 26.62
CA LEU A 467 30.80 -15.84 26.23
C LEU A 467 30.83 -15.68 24.70
N GLN A 468 29.79 -16.19 24.04
CA GLN A 468 29.64 -16.02 22.60
C GLN A 468 29.55 -14.53 22.27
N ARG A 469 30.39 -14.06 21.33
CA ARG A 469 30.18 -12.75 20.71
C ARG A 469 28.76 -12.72 20.13
N PRO A 470 27.97 -11.64 20.31
CA PRO A 470 26.75 -11.48 19.54
C PRO A 470 27.12 -11.52 18.06
N ARG A 471 26.44 -12.37 17.28
CA ARG A 471 26.66 -12.42 15.83
C ARG A 471 26.20 -11.08 15.24
N CYS A 472 27.06 -10.45 14.45
CA CYS A 472 26.62 -9.38 13.58
C CYS A 472 25.60 -9.97 12.60
N LEU A 473 24.45 -9.31 12.44
CA LEU A 473 23.54 -9.60 11.35
C LEU A 473 24.01 -8.78 10.16
N ASP A 474 24.35 -9.45 9.06
CA ASP A 474 24.66 -8.77 7.81
C ASP A 474 23.41 -8.03 7.31
N ILE A 475 23.59 -6.74 7.02
CA ILE A 475 22.52 -5.82 6.66
C ILE A 475 22.95 -5.10 5.37
N GLY A 476 22.26 -5.39 4.26
CA GLY A 476 22.28 -4.57 3.04
C GLY A 476 21.55 -3.24 3.24
N ASP A 477 21.04 -2.61 2.16
CA ASP A 477 20.47 -1.25 2.23
C ASP A 477 19.15 -1.11 1.48
N SER A 478 18.20 -0.36 2.07
CA SER A 478 16.83 -0.20 1.54
C SER A 478 16.76 0.30 0.11
N MET A 479 17.65 1.22 -0.27
CA MET A 479 17.48 2.06 -1.47
C MET A 479 17.73 1.34 -2.80
N ILE A 480 18.37 0.17 -2.80
CA ILE A 480 18.81 -0.48 -4.04
C ILE A 480 17.84 -1.58 -4.49
N GLY A 481 17.11 -2.18 -3.55
CA GLY A 481 16.22 -3.32 -3.82
C GLY A 481 16.91 -4.65 -4.07
N LEU A 482 18.24 -4.72 -3.89
CA LEU A 482 19.01 -5.96 -3.82
C LEU A 482 18.98 -6.48 -2.37
N VAL A 483 17.91 -7.22 -2.06
CA VAL A 483 17.65 -7.81 -0.74
C VAL A 483 18.72 -8.87 -0.40
N ASP A 484 18.93 -9.10 0.90
CA ASP A 484 19.76 -10.18 1.45
C ASP A 484 19.13 -11.58 1.24
N GLU A 485 19.80 -12.60 1.81
CA GLU A 485 19.40 -14.02 1.83
C GLU A 485 17.88 -14.28 2.03
N PRO A 486 17.37 -15.45 1.58
CA PRO A 486 15.93 -15.76 1.52
C PRO A 486 15.16 -15.79 2.86
N LEU A 487 15.73 -15.34 3.98
CA LEU A 487 15.06 -15.22 5.27
C LEU A 487 14.12 -13.99 5.30
N GLU A 488 12.84 -14.27 5.04
CA GLU A 488 11.66 -13.49 5.49
C GLU A 488 11.42 -12.07 4.91
N SER A 489 12.31 -11.50 4.09
CA SER A 489 12.15 -10.13 3.56
C SER A 489 11.41 -10.05 2.21
N TYR A 490 10.09 -10.32 2.22
CA TYR A 490 9.19 -10.17 1.05
C TYR A 490 8.89 -8.69 0.71
N ALA A 491 9.92 -7.91 0.38
CA ALA A 491 9.80 -6.51 0.01
C ALA A 491 9.31 -6.34 -1.44
N PHE A 492 8.06 -5.90 -1.63
CA PHE A 492 7.56 -5.52 -2.96
C PHE A 492 8.31 -4.28 -3.49
N PHE A 493 8.85 -4.41 -4.70
CA PHE A 493 9.48 -3.36 -5.50
C PHE A 493 8.81 -3.25 -6.88
N GLY A 494 8.28 -2.07 -7.20
CA GLY A 494 7.53 -1.82 -8.44
C GLY A 494 8.37 -1.39 -9.64
N SER A 495 7.69 -1.01 -10.70
CA SER A 495 8.19 -0.79 -12.06
C SER A 495 9.35 0.21 -12.19
N SER A 496 9.36 1.29 -11.39
CA SER A 496 10.39 2.35 -11.42
C SER A 496 11.69 2.03 -10.67
N SER A 497 11.69 0.99 -9.82
CA SER A 497 12.84 0.65 -8.98
C SER A 497 14.06 0.22 -9.80
N ALA A 498 15.27 0.44 -9.27
CA ALA A 498 16.51 0.05 -9.93
C ALA A 498 16.56 -1.47 -10.22
N GLY A 499 16.12 -2.31 -9.28
CA GLY A 499 16.00 -3.76 -9.47
C GLY A 499 14.91 -4.19 -10.47
N SER A 500 13.89 -3.37 -10.74
CA SER A 500 12.97 -3.58 -11.86
C SER A 500 13.67 -3.29 -13.19
N PHE A 501 14.35 -2.15 -13.29
CA PHE A 501 15.06 -1.76 -14.52
C PHE A 501 16.21 -2.71 -14.89
N MET A 502 16.98 -3.20 -13.90
CA MET A 502 18.00 -4.25 -14.12
C MET A 502 17.37 -5.51 -14.75
N ARG A 503 16.22 -5.98 -14.24
CA ARG A 503 15.55 -7.17 -14.79
C ARG A 503 15.08 -6.98 -16.23
N GLN A 504 14.67 -5.77 -16.63
CA GLN A 504 14.34 -5.45 -18.02
C GLN A 504 15.57 -5.49 -18.93
N MET A 505 16.72 -4.99 -18.46
CA MET A 505 17.99 -5.08 -19.21
C MET A 505 18.51 -6.52 -19.31
N GLN A 506 18.38 -7.32 -18.24
CA GLN A 506 18.72 -8.74 -18.27
C GLN A 506 17.86 -9.53 -19.27
N GLN A 507 16.55 -9.24 -19.38
CA GLN A 507 15.69 -9.83 -20.43
C GLN A 507 16.17 -9.48 -21.85
N ALA A 508 16.71 -8.27 -22.07
CA ALA A 508 17.28 -7.88 -23.35
C ALA A 508 18.65 -8.56 -23.64
N ILE A 509 19.45 -8.85 -22.61
CA ILE A 509 20.68 -9.65 -22.71
C ILE A 509 20.36 -11.10 -23.10
N ASP A 510 19.48 -11.79 -22.36
CA ASP A 510 19.20 -13.21 -22.60
C ASP A 510 18.57 -13.45 -23.99
N TYR A 511 17.68 -12.54 -24.43
CA TYR A 511 17.13 -12.57 -25.79
C TYR A 511 18.21 -12.44 -26.87
N ARG A 512 19.19 -11.53 -26.68
CA ARG A 512 20.32 -11.32 -27.61
C ARG A 512 21.25 -12.54 -27.72
N LEU A 513 21.34 -13.34 -26.66
CA LEU A 513 22.14 -14.57 -26.61
C LEU A 513 21.39 -15.79 -27.19
N GLY A 514 20.16 -15.64 -27.67
CA GLY A 514 19.35 -16.74 -28.20
C GLY A 514 18.84 -17.71 -27.12
N VAL A 515 18.98 -17.36 -25.83
CA VAL A 515 18.50 -18.16 -24.71
C VAL A 515 16.97 -18.11 -24.70
N GLN A 516 16.32 -19.17 -25.19
CA GLN A 516 14.87 -19.30 -25.11
C GLN A 516 14.42 -19.60 -23.67
N HIS A 517 14.35 -18.55 -22.86
CA HIS A 517 13.40 -18.56 -21.75
C HIS A 517 11.98 -18.66 -22.32
N GLN A 518 11.25 -19.69 -21.90
CA GLN A 518 9.78 -19.59 -21.83
C GLN A 518 9.44 -18.28 -21.10
N PRO A 519 8.37 -17.57 -21.48
CA PRO A 519 8.02 -16.31 -20.83
C PRO A 519 7.67 -16.59 -19.36
N THR A 520 8.64 -16.36 -18.48
CA THR A 520 8.44 -16.34 -17.04
C THR A 520 7.44 -15.22 -16.77
N LYS A 521 6.16 -15.58 -16.63
CA LYS A 521 5.21 -14.77 -15.86
C LYS A 521 5.94 -14.39 -14.58
N ILE A 522 5.73 -13.17 -14.10
CA ILE A 522 6.32 -12.75 -12.82
C ILE A 522 5.84 -13.74 -11.75
N LEU A 523 6.74 -14.64 -11.37
CA LEU A 523 6.54 -15.55 -10.25
C LEU A 523 6.56 -14.67 -9.02
N VAL A 524 5.36 -14.30 -8.57
CA VAL A 524 5.11 -13.95 -7.17
C VAL A 524 5.46 -15.22 -6.41
N GLY A 525 6.68 -15.25 -5.87
CA GLY A 525 7.45 -16.48 -5.68
C GLY A 525 6.74 -17.51 -4.81
N GLU A 526 6.82 -18.77 -5.24
CA GLU A 526 6.41 -19.91 -4.43
C GLU A 526 7.18 -19.88 -3.11
N THR A 527 6.47 -19.81 -1.98
CA THR A 527 7.09 -19.69 -0.66
C THR A 527 7.62 -21.06 -0.21
N ASN A 528 8.81 -21.40 -0.68
CA ASN A 528 9.45 -22.66 -0.32
C ASN A 528 9.79 -22.70 1.18
N LYS A 529 9.78 -23.91 1.75
CA LYS A 529 9.63 -24.17 3.19
C LYS A 529 10.71 -23.51 4.07
N TYR A 530 10.30 -22.80 5.11
CA TYR A 530 11.17 -22.47 6.25
C TYR A 530 10.95 -23.43 7.44
N ASP A 531 12.02 -24.15 7.81
CA ASP A 531 12.06 -25.07 8.94
C ASP A 531 12.13 -24.31 10.27
N HIS A 532 10.98 -23.95 10.83
CA HIS A 532 10.88 -23.30 12.14
C HIS A 532 11.16 -24.27 13.30
N LYS A 533 12.44 -24.67 13.43
CA LYS A 533 13.02 -25.10 14.71
C LYS A 533 13.10 -23.91 15.66
N SER A 534 11.95 -23.57 16.23
CA SER A 534 11.78 -22.89 17.52
C SER A 534 12.86 -21.84 17.82
N ALA A 535 12.83 -20.71 17.11
CA ALA A 535 13.41 -19.47 17.63
C ALA A 535 12.63 -19.12 18.90
N GLN A 536 13.09 -19.63 20.05
CA GLN A 536 12.49 -19.34 21.34
C GLN A 536 12.42 -17.83 21.50
N ARG A 537 11.26 -17.31 21.94
CA ARG A 537 11.16 -15.92 22.38
C ARG A 537 12.18 -15.71 23.49
N ALA A 538 13.29 -15.07 23.15
CA ALA A 538 14.12 -14.42 24.14
C ALA A 538 13.25 -13.34 24.78
N VAL A 539 12.64 -13.68 25.92
CA VAL A 539 12.09 -12.70 26.85
C VAL A 539 13.29 -11.91 27.30
N GLY A 540 13.53 -10.80 26.60
CA GLY A 540 14.65 -9.92 26.89
C GLY A 540 14.59 -9.55 28.35
N HIS A 541 15.63 -9.92 29.11
CA HIS A 541 15.94 -9.18 30.32
C HIS A 541 15.90 -7.70 29.97
N ARG A 542 15.33 -6.87 30.85
CA ARG A 542 15.67 -5.45 30.85
C ARG A 542 17.15 -5.36 31.19
N SER A 543 18.01 -5.45 30.16
CA SER A 543 19.37 -4.97 30.27
C SER A 543 19.28 -3.51 30.69
N THR A 544 20.06 -3.14 31.69
CA THR A 544 20.27 -1.74 32.05
C THR A 544 21.11 -1.12 30.94
N ILE A 545 20.45 -0.73 29.84
CA ILE A 545 21.05 0.07 28.77
C ILE A 545 21.54 1.36 29.42
N GLU A 546 22.85 1.60 29.35
CA GLU A 546 23.43 2.81 29.91
C GLU A 546 22.93 4.04 29.13
N TYR A 547 22.21 4.92 29.82
CA TYR A 547 21.74 6.21 29.29
C TYR A 547 22.89 7.22 29.06
N VAL A 548 24.14 6.77 29.19
CA VAL A 548 25.37 7.57 29.04
C VAL A 548 25.47 8.14 27.63
N LEU A 549 25.50 9.46 27.51
CA LEU A 549 25.81 10.15 26.24
C LEU A 549 27.30 9.98 25.91
N PRO A 550 27.70 10.01 24.62
CA PRO A 550 29.11 10.04 24.24
C PRO A 550 29.79 11.30 24.80
N SER A 551 31.13 11.35 24.80
CA SER A 551 31.85 12.54 25.30
C SER A 551 31.31 13.81 24.63
N ARG A 552 31.14 14.91 25.38
CA ARG A 552 30.51 16.13 24.84
C ARG A 552 31.19 16.63 23.55
N LYS A 553 32.52 16.51 23.46
CA LYS A 553 33.28 16.80 22.21
C LYS A 553 32.78 15.94 21.04
N THR A 554 32.59 14.64 21.23
CA THR A 554 32.05 13.72 20.22
C THR A 554 30.60 14.05 19.88
N ALA A 555 29.77 14.31 20.89
CA ALA A 555 28.35 14.64 20.75
C ALA A 555 28.13 15.91 19.92
N ASP A 556 28.83 16.99 20.30
CA ASP A 556 28.78 18.29 19.62
C ASP A 556 29.30 18.16 18.17
N SER A 557 30.34 17.35 17.93
CA SER A 557 30.83 17.05 16.58
C SER A 557 29.82 16.29 15.70
N LEU A 558 29.09 15.31 16.26
CA LEU A 558 28.05 14.57 15.53
C LEU A 558 26.82 15.45 15.24
N ALA A 559 26.42 16.30 16.20
CA ALA A 559 25.35 17.28 16.01
C ALA A 559 25.72 18.32 14.93
N ASN A 560 26.96 18.84 14.93
CA ASN A 560 27.44 19.75 13.89
C ASN A 560 27.49 19.08 12.50
N ALA A 561 27.95 17.83 12.42
CA ALA A 561 27.91 17.07 11.16
C ALA A 561 26.47 16.92 10.61
N TYR A 562 25.47 16.69 11.47
CA TYR A 562 24.06 16.72 11.07
C TYR A 562 23.62 18.13 10.59
N TRP A 563 23.94 19.19 11.32
CA TRP A 563 23.54 20.57 10.96
C TRP A 563 24.18 21.09 9.67
N GLU A 564 25.39 20.65 9.33
CA GLU A 564 26.09 21.06 8.11
C GLU A 564 25.81 20.14 6.91
N LEU A 565 25.61 18.83 7.13
CA LEU A 565 25.61 17.82 6.07
C LEU A 565 24.26 17.12 5.84
N VAL A 566 23.28 17.28 6.73
CA VAL A 566 21.95 16.63 6.64
C VAL A 566 20.82 17.65 6.68
N TYR A 567 20.83 18.57 7.65
CA TYR A 567 19.78 19.58 7.80
C TYR A 567 19.51 20.42 6.55
N PRO A 568 20.51 20.90 5.78
CA PRO A 568 20.27 21.69 4.55
C PRO A 568 19.57 20.92 3.44
N LEU A 569 19.53 19.57 3.51
CA LEU A 569 18.81 18.71 2.58
C LEU A 569 17.39 18.34 3.09
N TYR A 570 17.19 18.41 4.42
CA TYR A 570 16.01 17.92 5.13
C TYR A 570 15.71 18.83 6.36
N PRO A 571 15.19 20.07 6.15
CA PRO A 571 14.99 21.07 7.20
C PRO A 571 13.74 20.79 8.06
N PHE A 572 13.74 19.64 8.74
CA PHE A 572 12.57 19.10 9.45
C PHE A 572 12.56 19.41 10.97
N LEU A 573 13.50 20.23 11.45
CA LEU A 573 13.65 20.61 12.86
C LEU A 573 13.78 22.13 13.00
N ASN A 574 13.24 22.67 14.08
CA ASN A 574 13.54 24.02 14.53
C ASN A 574 14.92 24.02 15.23
N ARG A 575 15.97 24.54 14.57
CA ARG A 575 17.35 24.48 15.08
C ARG A 575 17.53 25.22 16.41
N ALA A 576 16.82 26.32 16.61
CA ALA A 576 16.88 27.10 17.84
C ALA A 576 16.25 26.35 19.03
N ALA A 577 15.09 25.71 18.82
CA ALA A 577 14.44 24.91 19.85
C ALA A 577 15.26 23.67 20.21
N PHE A 578 15.78 22.93 19.22
CA PHE A 578 16.62 21.76 19.48
C PHE A 578 17.88 22.13 20.26
N ASN A 579 18.62 23.15 19.84
CA ASN A 579 19.86 23.54 20.51
C ASN A 579 19.64 23.96 21.97
N LYS A 580 18.51 24.63 22.28
CA LYS A 580 18.11 24.95 23.66
C LYS A 580 17.87 23.69 24.49
N GLY A 581 17.17 22.70 23.95
CA GLY A 581 16.95 21.41 24.63
C GLY A 581 18.24 20.60 24.79
N TYR A 582 19.11 20.60 23.77
CA TYR A 582 20.39 19.90 23.79
C TYR A 582 21.33 20.42 24.89
N GLU A 583 21.41 21.74 25.11
CA GLU A 583 22.14 22.29 26.26
C GLU A 583 21.42 22.04 27.60
N ALA A 584 20.09 21.96 27.63
CA ALA A 584 19.35 21.60 28.83
C ALA A 584 19.69 20.18 29.33
N ILE A 585 19.83 19.21 28.41
CA ILE A 585 20.30 17.84 28.72
C ILE A 585 21.69 17.88 29.37
N TRP A 586 22.63 18.67 28.85
CA TRP A 586 23.99 18.78 29.42
C TRP A 586 24.04 19.55 30.75
N THR A 587 23.06 20.39 31.05
CA THR A 587 23.01 21.21 32.27
C THR A 587 22.09 20.66 33.36
N GLY A 588 21.33 19.59 33.06
CA GLY A 588 20.37 18.99 34.00
C GLY A 588 19.15 19.87 34.26
N LEU A 589 18.76 20.68 33.27
CA LEU A 589 17.54 21.49 33.32
C LEU A 589 16.35 20.67 32.80
N ASP A 590 15.24 20.70 33.55
CA ASP A 590 13.99 20.05 33.18
C ASP A 590 13.48 20.53 31.80
N THR A 591 12.97 19.60 30.98
CA THR A 591 12.43 19.93 29.65
C THR A 591 11.09 19.24 29.37
N ASP A 592 10.13 20.05 28.92
CA ASP A 592 8.87 19.54 28.39
C ASP A 592 9.16 18.61 27.19
N ASN A 593 8.82 17.32 27.32
CA ASN A 593 9.09 16.24 26.36
C ASN A 593 10.54 15.74 26.26
N GLU A 594 11.30 15.69 27.36
CA GLU A 594 12.64 15.05 27.46
C GLU A 594 12.79 13.77 26.62
N ASN A 595 11.88 12.80 26.72
CA ASN A 595 11.93 11.54 25.94
C ASN A 595 12.02 11.79 24.41
N VAL A 596 11.24 12.71 23.86
CA VAL A 596 11.21 12.98 22.41
C VAL A 596 12.49 13.69 21.97
N LEU A 597 12.98 14.60 22.81
CA LEU A 597 14.25 15.30 22.61
C LEU A 597 15.45 14.34 22.66
N VAL A 598 15.49 13.40 23.60
CA VAL A 598 16.55 12.37 23.71
C VAL A 598 16.46 11.37 22.56
N CYS A 599 15.26 10.96 22.12
CA CYS A 599 15.08 10.18 20.88
C CYS A 599 15.69 10.92 19.69
N THR A 600 15.31 12.19 19.49
CA THR A 600 15.75 13.03 18.37
C THR A 600 17.27 13.24 18.39
N THR A 601 17.85 13.46 19.57
CA THR A 601 19.31 13.58 19.76
C THR A 601 20.03 12.31 19.34
N ASN A 602 19.52 11.12 19.69
CA ASN A 602 20.10 9.84 19.27
C ASN A 602 19.97 9.62 17.75
N VAL A 603 18.84 9.99 17.12
CA VAL A 603 18.70 9.90 15.66
C VAL A 603 19.61 10.90 14.94
N ILE A 604 19.81 12.10 15.49
CA ILE A 604 20.80 13.08 15.01
C ILE A 604 22.22 12.50 15.10
N PHE A 605 22.59 11.83 16.19
CA PHE A 605 23.89 11.16 16.29
C PHE A 605 24.03 9.99 15.30
N ALA A 606 22.97 9.23 15.05
CA ALA A 606 22.97 8.17 14.04
C ALA A 606 23.19 8.74 12.63
N LEU A 607 22.45 9.77 12.24
CA LEU A 607 22.60 10.48 10.97
C LEU A 607 23.97 11.18 10.85
N GLY A 608 24.44 11.82 11.92
CA GLY A 608 25.77 12.44 12.00
C GLY A 608 26.89 11.41 11.82
N SER A 609 26.74 10.21 12.40
CA SER A 609 27.75 9.14 12.28
C SER A 609 27.90 8.62 10.85
N GLN A 610 26.83 8.67 10.03
CA GLN A 610 26.88 8.29 8.62
C GLN A 610 27.69 9.25 7.73
N VAL A 611 27.82 10.52 8.15
CA VAL A 611 28.41 11.60 7.33
C VAL A 611 29.67 12.22 7.96
N SER A 612 30.01 11.85 9.20
CA SER A 612 31.14 12.41 9.93
C SER A 612 32.48 11.88 9.42
N SER A 613 33.40 12.80 9.13
CA SER A 613 34.82 12.50 8.84
C SER A 613 35.64 12.09 10.08
N ILE A 614 35.07 12.20 11.29
CA ILE A 614 35.74 11.85 12.56
C ILE A 614 35.63 10.35 12.87
N ILE A 615 34.68 9.65 12.24
CA ILE A 615 34.52 8.20 12.35
C ILE A 615 35.05 7.56 11.07
N GLU A 616 35.94 6.57 11.23
CA GLU A 616 36.48 5.78 10.11
C GLU A 616 35.33 5.13 9.31
N PRO A 617 35.38 5.12 7.97
CA PRO A 617 34.27 4.65 7.13
C PRO A 617 33.68 3.31 7.56
N GLU A 618 34.54 2.34 7.87
CA GLU A 618 34.22 0.98 8.28
C GLU A 618 33.44 0.91 9.61
N GLN A 619 33.54 1.92 10.47
CA GLN A 619 32.88 1.98 11.79
C GLN A 619 31.58 2.81 11.81
N ARG A 620 31.25 3.52 10.72
CA ARG A 620 30.10 4.42 10.66
C ARG A 620 28.76 3.71 10.85
N GLN A 621 28.58 2.57 10.19
CA GLN A 621 27.34 1.80 10.24
C GLN A 621 27.05 1.24 11.65
N GLU A 622 28.06 0.63 12.30
CA GLU A 622 27.94 0.11 13.68
C GLU A 622 27.66 1.24 14.68
N THR A 623 28.42 2.34 14.61
CA THR A 623 28.25 3.50 15.49
C THR A 623 26.88 4.15 15.32
N ALA A 624 26.39 4.28 14.08
CA ALA A 624 25.07 4.82 13.81
C ALA A 624 23.94 3.90 14.30
N GLN A 625 24.08 2.59 14.11
CA GLN A 625 23.11 1.58 14.57
C GLN A 625 23.00 1.56 16.09
N LEU A 626 24.10 1.79 16.83
CA LEU A 626 24.07 1.92 18.29
C LEU A 626 23.15 3.05 18.76
N TYR A 627 23.30 4.27 18.22
CA TYR A 627 22.43 5.40 18.57
C TYR A 627 20.99 5.19 18.08
N TYR A 628 20.80 4.63 16.89
CA TYR A 628 19.45 4.34 16.40
C TYR A 628 18.72 3.32 17.29
N ASN A 629 19.37 2.24 17.70
CA ASN A 629 18.82 1.26 18.64
C ASN A 629 18.42 1.90 19.98
N ARG A 630 19.23 2.85 20.49
CA ARG A 630 18.89 3.63 21.69
C ARG A 630 17.62 4.46 21.47
N SER A 631 17.49 5.15 20.32
CA SER A 631 16.25 5.88 20.00
C SER A 631 15.03 4.96 19.93
N GLN A 632 15.15 3.78 19.34
CA GLN A 632 14.05 2.80 19.29
C GLN A 632 13.68 2.27 20.68
N SER A 633 14.64 2.08 21.59
CA SER A 633 14.35 1.63 22.97
C SER A 633 13.60 2.65 23.84
N LEU A 634 13.54 3.91 23.41
CA LEU A 634 12.83 5.01 24.08
C LEU A 634 11.43 5.26 23.49
N VAL A 635 11.12 4.68 22.33
CA VAL A 635 9.78 4.70 21.72
C VAL A 635 8.94 3.59 22.37
N ASP A 636 8.26 3.94 23.47
CA ASP A 636 7.34 3.03 24.16
C ASP A 636 5.99 2.87 23.43
N SER A 637 5.08 2.06 23.98
CA SER A 637 3.75 1.85 23.40
C SER A 637 2.93 3.14 23.29
N HIS A 638 3.01 4.00 24.31
CA HIS A 638 2.25 5.26 24.42
C HIS A 638 2.89 6.41 23.63
N PHE A 639 4.09 6.22 23.09
CA PHE A 639 4.75 7.18 22.21
C PHE A 639 3.89 7.49 20.96
N HIS A 640 3.10 6.51 20.50
CA HIS A 640 2.19 6.63 19.36
C HIS A 640 0.93 7.48 19.69
N ASP A 641 0.58 7.63 20.97
CA ASP A 641 -0.54 8.47 21.41
C ASP A 641 -0.15 9.97 21.44
N ARG A 642 1.15 10.28 21.37
CA ARG A 642 1.68 11.65 21.44
C ARG A 642 1.54 12.39 20.10
N GLN A 643 0.51 13.22 20.00
CA GLN A 643 0.29 14.09 18.85
C GLN A 643 1.05 15.42 19.01
N SER A 644 2.33 15.47 18.59
CA SER A 644 3.11 16.71 18.46
C SER A 644 3.90 16.78 17.14
N ILE A 645 4.27 18.00 16.75
CA ILE A 645 5.09 18.27 15.57
C ILE A 645 6.45 17.55 15.68
N ASP A 646 7.07 17.56 16.87
CA ASP A 646 8.40 16.98 17.11
C ASP A 646 8.42 15.46 16.90
N VAL A 647 7.29 14.79 17.17
CA VAL A 647 7.13 13.35 16.89
C VAL A 647 7.03 13.09 15.38
N VAL A 648 6.39 13.98 14.60
CA VAL A 648 6.43 13.93 13.13
C VAL A 648 7.88 14.10 12.63
N SER A 649 8.59 15.12 13.11
CA SER A 649 10.00 15.35 12.79
C SER A 649 10.87 14.13 13.11
N LEU A 650 10.72 13.54 14.29
CA LEU A 650 11.45 12.34 14.69
C LEU A 650 11.20 11.19 13.71
N TYR A 651 9.94 10.89 13.37
CA TYR A 651 9.65 9.84 12.40
C TYR A 651 10.20 10.14 10.99
N LEU A 652 10.23 11.41 10.54
CA LEU A 652 10.89 11.77 9.29
C LEU A 652 12.41 11.52 9.35
N LEU A 653 13.09 11.90 10.43
CA LEU A 653 14.52 11.68 10.64
C LEU A 653 14.88 10.19 10.75
N MET A 654 14.07 9.40 11.46
CA MET A 654 14.17 7.94 11.49
C MET A 654 13.95 7.36 10.09
N GLY A 655 13.04 7.94 9.30
CA GLY A 655 12.82 7.61 7.90
C GLY A 655 14.06 7.83 7.03
N ILE A 656 14.76 8.95 7.20
CA ILE A 656 16.04 9.23 6.49
C ILE A 656 17.08 8.18 6.88
N TYR A 657 17.27 7.90 8.18
CA TYR A 657 18.25 6.93 8.64
C TYR A 657 17.94 5.51 8.09
N LEU A 658 16.67 5.10 8.07
CA LEU A 658 16.28 3.79 7.55
C LEU A 658 16.50 3.61 6.03
N GLN A 659 16.83 4.68 5.29
CA GLN A 659 17.30 4.56 3.90
C GLN A 659 18.72 3.95 3.84
N SER A 660 19.57 4.22 4.83
CA SER A 660 20.96 3.72 4.94
C SER A 660 21.06 2.38 5.68
N VAL A 661 19.96 1.62 5.74
CA VAL A 661 19.82 0.35 6.47
C VAL A 661 18.90 -0.59 5.69
N GLY A 662 19.14 -1.89 5.72
CA GLY A 662 18.49 -2.93 4.91
C GLY A 662 17.07 -3.31 5.31
N SER A 663 16.18 -2.34 5.51
CA SER A 663 14.78 -2.63 5.83
C SER A 663 13.81 -1.65 5.16
N PRO A 664 13.58 -1.78 3.83
CA PRO A 664 12.76 -0.84 3.06
C PRO A 664 11.31 -0.81 3.57
N GLN A 665 10.82 -1.93 4.09
CA GLN A 665 9.50 -1.99 4.72
C GLN A 665 9.44 -1.20 6.04
N ARG A 666 10.49 -1.20 6.88
CA ARG A 666 10.53 -0.35 8.08
C ARG A 666 10.62 1.13 7.69
N CYS A 667 11.44 1.49 6.70
CA CYS A 667 11.54 2.85 6.16
C CYS A 667 10.16 3.37 5.69
N TRP A 668 9.48 2.59 4.82
CA TRP A 668 8.14 2.88 4.32
C TRP A 668 7.11 3.03 5.45
N MET A 669 7.10 2.11 6.41
CA MET A 669 6.16 2.16 7.53
C MET A 669 6.40 3.36 8.45
N VAL A 670 7.65 3.72 8.74
CA VAL A 670 8.02 4.87 9.60
C VAL A 670 7.62 6.20 8.94
N VAL A 671 7.94 6.41 7.66
CA VAL A 671 7.47 7.60 6.92
C VAL A 671 5.94 7.63 6.84
N GLY A 672 5.29 6.48 6.68
CA GLY A 672 3.82 6.38 6.75
C GLY A 672 3.22 6.78 8.10
N HIS A 673 3.94 6.62 9.22
CA HIS A 673 3.50 7.13 10.53
C HIS A 673 3.66 8.65 10.62
N ALA A 674 4.77 9.21 10.13
CA ALA A 674 4.94 10.67 10.03
C ALA A 674 3.80 11.32 9.22
N ILE A 675 3.46 10.76 8.05
CA ILE A 675 2.39 11.26 7.18
C ILE A 675 1.02 11.22 7.89
N ARG A 676 0.67 10.09 8.54
CA ARG A 676 -0.61 9.97 9.27
C ARG A 676 -0.70 10.93 10.46
N LEU A 677 0.41 11.13 11.19
CA LEU A 677 0.47 12.04 12.33
C LEU A 677 0.43 13.52 11.91
N ALA A 678 1.10 13.88 10.82
CA ALA A 678 0.97 15.20 10.19
C ALA A 678 -0.45 15.46 9.68
N GLN A 679 -1.14 14.42 9.21
CA GLN A 679 -2.55 14.51 8.81
C GLN A 679 -3.48 14.70 10.03
N SER A 680 -3.31 13.96 11.12
CA SER A 680 -4.13 14.12 12.33
C SER A 680 -3.92 15.47 13.02
N LEU A 681 -2.68 15.99 13.01
CA LEU A 681 -2.34 17.35 13.45
C LEU A 681 -2.84 18.47 12.50
N GLY A 682 -3.47 18.13 11.37
CA GLY A 682 -4.03 19.10 10.43
C GLY A 682 -3.01 19.87 9.59
N LEU A 683 -1.73 19.46 9.58
CA LEU A 683 -0.65 20.17 8.86
C LEU A 683 -0.85 20.23 7.34
N HIS A 684 -1.74 19.36 6.82
CA HIS A 684 -2.12 19.22 5.42
C HIS A 684 -3.12 20.30 4.92
N ARG A 685 -3.52 21.25 5.76
CA ARG A 685 -4.54 22.27 5.43
C ARG A 685 -3.90 23.59 4.98
N PRO A 686 -4.43 24.27 3.94
CA PRO A 686 -3.89 25.55 3.43
C PRO A 686 -3.75 26.64 4.50
N ASP A 687 -4.63 26.62 5.50
CA ASP A 687 -4.63 27.61 6.59
C ASP A 687 -3.35 27.54 7.45
N CYS A 688 -2.73 26.34 7.58
CA CYS A 688 -1.67 26.00 8.54
C CYS A 688 -1.87 26.59 9.97
N ASN A 689 -3.11 26.89 10.34
CA ASN A 689 -3.43 27.71 11.49
C ASN A 689 -3.45 26.87 12.77
N PHE A 690 -2.26 26.69 13.34
CA PHE A 690 -2.12 26.74 14.80
C PHE A 690 -2.74 28.07 15.27
N ALA A 691 -3.97 28.03 15.75
CA ALA A 691 -4.73 29.20 16.17
C ALA A 691 -4.08 29.81 17.43
N GLY A 692 -3.20 30.79 17.21
CA GLY A 692 -2.36 31.41 18.24
C GLY A 692 -0.85 31.17 18.10
N GLY A 693 -0.42 30.30 17.17
CA GLY A 693 1.00 29.97 16.96
C GLY A 693 1.81 31.11 16.33
N SER A 694 3.10 31.19 16.67
CA SER A 694 4.07 32.16 16.14
C SER A 694 4.34 31.98 14.64
N SER A 695 5.05 32.95 14.04
CA SER A 695 5.52 32.86 12.64
C SER A 695 6.44 31.65 12.43
N ARG A 696 7.41 31.46 13.34
CA ARG A 696 8.35 30.33 13.32
C ARG A 696 7.64 28.98 13.38
N GLU A 697 6.64 28.81 14.25
CA GLU A 697 5.92 27.54 14.39
C GLU A 697 5.11 27.18 13.13
N ARG A 698 4.45 28.17 12.50
CA ARG A 698 3.71 27.95 11.25
C ARG A 698 4.62 27.60 10.08
N GLU A 699 5.77 28.27 9.94
CA GLU A 699 6.78 27.94 8.94
C GLU A 699 7.44 26.57 9.20
N THR A 700 7.69 26.22 10.47
CA THR A 700 8.20 24.90 10.88
C THR A 700 7.20 23.79 10.52
N ALA A 701 5.91 23.99 10.82
CA ALA A 701 4.84 23.06 10.44
C ALA A 701 4.73 22.88 8.91
N CYS A 702 4.86 23.98 8.15
CA CYS A 702 4.88 23.95 6.68
C CYS A 702 6.05 23.11 6.14
N ARG A 703 7.28 23.33 6.64
CA ARG A 703 8.46 22.55 6.27
C ARG A 703 8.33 21.07 6.58
N ILE A 704 7.68 20.72 7.68
CA ILE A 704 7.49 19.33 8.10
C ILE A 704 6.40 18.64 7.26
N TRP A 705 5.33 19.34 6.87
CA TRP A 705 4.36 18.83 5.90
C TRP A 705 5.00 18.59 4.53
N HIS A 706 5.76 19.56 4.02
CA HIS A 706 6.52 19.39 2.78
C HIS A 706 7.65 18.36 2.91
N GLY A 707 8.21 18.16 4.10
CA GLY A 707 9.11 17.05 4.42
C GLY A 707 8.43 15.68 4.34
N CYS A 708 7.17 15.58 4.76
CA CYS A 708 6.35 14.38 4.55
C CYS A 708 6.14 14.11 3.05
N ILE A 709 5.84 15.13 2.25
CA ILE A 709 5.71 15.01 0.79
C ILE A 709 7.03 14.58 0.15
N LEU A 710 8.15 15.24 0.47
CA LEU A 710 9.47 14.89 -0.05
C LEU A 710 9.84 13.43 0.24
N MET A 711 9.67 12.99 1.49
CA MET A 711 9.99 11.61 1.89
C MET A 711 9.06 10.59 1.23
N ASP A 712 7.78 10.92 1.06
CA ASP A 712 6.82 10.08 0.32
C ASP A 712 7.24 9.91 -1.15
N ARG A 713 7.57 11.00 -1.85
CA ARG A 713 8.02 10.95 -3.26
C ARG A 713 9.36 10.23 -3.43
N VAL A 714 10.31 10.46 -2.52
CA VAL A 714 11.61 9.74 -2.48
C VAL A 714 11.40 8.22 -2.41
N LEU A 715 10.56 7.75 -1.47
CA LEU A 715 10.34 6.31 -1.29
C LEU A 715 9.44 5.72 -2.39
N ALA A 716 8.46 6.48 -2.90
CA ALA A 716 7.65 6.08 -4.06
C ALA A 716 8.53 5.84 -5.30
N MET A 717 9.43 6.78 -5.62
CA MET A 717 10.44 6.65 -6.68
C MET A 717 11.29 5.41 -6.49
N THR A 718 11.91 5.29 -5.32
CA THR A 718 12.96 4.28 -5.05
C THR A 718 12.39 2.86 -4.98
N PHE A 719 11.26 2.69 -4.30
CA PHE A 719 10.63 1.39 -4.10
C PHE A 719 9.62 1.04 -5.22
N GLY A 720 9.28 1.97 -6.12
CA GLY A 720 8.23 1.79 -7.12
C GLY A 720 6.85 1.57 -6.52
N ARG A 721 6.58 2.20 -5.37
CA ARG A 721 5.31 2.11 -4.64
C ARG A 721 4.48 3.36 -4.91
N PRO A 722 3.14 3.29 -5.01
CA PRO A 722 2.32 4.49 -5.10
C PRO A 722 2.54 5.41 -3.88
N ALA A 723 2.68 6.70 -4.14
CA ALA A 723 2.81 7.73 -3.10
C ALA A 723 1.57 7.75 -2.18
N MET A 724 1.78 7.95 -0.88
CA MET A 724 0.70 7.97 0.13
C MET A 724 -0.10 9.27 0.12
N ILE A 725 0.54 10.41 -0.20
CA ILE A 725 -0.09 11.73 -0.30
C ILE A 725 -0.49 11.96 -1.76
N PRO A 726 -1.79 12.04 -2.11
CA PRO A 726 -2.22 12.30 -3.50
C PRO A 726 -1.93 13.74 -3.92
N LYS A 727 -1.71 13.98 -5.22
CA LYS A 727 -1.26 15.29 -5.76
C LYS A 727 -2.16 16.48 -5.44
N TRP A 728 -3.48 16.27 -5.29
CA TRP A 728 -4.40 17.34 -4.86
C TRP A 728 -4.18 17.78 -3.40
N LEU A 729 -3.59 16.91 -2.57
CA LEU A 729 -3.31 17.16 -1.16
C LEU A 729 -1.88 17.69 -0.93
N SER A 730 -0.91 17.35 -1.79
CA SER A 730 0.40 18.02 -1.77
C SER A 730 0.26 19.49 -2.21
N ALA A 731 -0.52 19.75 -3.26
CA ALA A 731 -0.82 21.10 -3.75
C ALA A 731 -1.75 21.93 -2.83
N ALA A 732 -2.28 21.34 -1.74
CA ALA A 732 -3.20 22.02 -0.82
C ALA A 732 -2.51 22.97 0.17
N VAL A 733 -1.18 22.92 0.31
CA VAL A 733 -0.40 23.77 1.22
C VAL A 733 0.65 24.54 0.40
N PRO A 734 0.77 25.87 0.55
CA PRO A 734 1.77 26.66 -0.19
C PRO A 734 3.19 26.19 0.13
N LEU A 735 4.12 26.39 -0.80
CA LEU A 735 5.54 26.04 -0.60
C LEU A 735 6.15 26.79 0.61
N PRO A 736 7.16 26.23 1.30
CA PRO A 736 7.84 26.87 2.42
C PRO A 736 8.49 28.20 2.02
N LYS A 737 8.64 29.13 2.97
CA LYS A 737 9.30 30.41 2.67
C LYS A 737 10.81 30.24 2.52
N MET A 738 11.39 30.89 1.51
CA MET A 738 12.84 31.09 1.36
C MET A 738 13.35 32.08 2.44
N ILE A 739 13.50 31.57 3.67
CA ILE A 739 13.98 32.27 4.87
C ILE A 739 14.77 31.26 5.71
N ASP A 740 16.05 31.50 5.97
CA ASP A 740 16.86 30.60 6.81
C ASP A 740 16.49 30.73 8.31
N ASP A 741 16.70 29.67 9.11
CA ASP A 741 16.27 29.55 10.52
C ASP A 741 16.55 30.77 11.41
N GLU A 742 17.72 31.40 11.20
CA GLU A 742 18.21 32.56 11.96
C GLU A 742 17.43 33.86 11.67
N PHE A 743 16.69 33.92 10.56
CA PHE A 743 15.88 35.07 10.15
C PHE A 743 14.36 34.86 10.35
N LEU A 744 13.91 33.70 10.85
CA LEU A 744 12.48 33.37 10.99
C LEU A 744 11.65 34.32 11.88
N ASP A 745 12.30 35.09 12.77
CA ASP A 745 11.65 36.14 13.59
C ASP A 745 11.78 37.55 13.00
N THR A 746 12.77 37.77 12.12
CA THR A 746 13.17 39.12 11.65
C THR A 746 12.79 39.39 10.20
N GLN A 747 12.56 38.35 9.40
CA GLN A 747 12.18 38.41 8.00
C GLN A 747 10.74 37.92 7.83
N VAL A 748 9.87 38.77 7.27
CA VAL A 748 8.43 38.49 7.13
C VAL A 748 8.10 37.82 5.78
N GLU A 749 8.84 38.16 4.73
CA GLU A 749 8.65 37.70 3.35
C GLU A 749 9.91 36.98 2.83
N GLY A 750 9.73 35.96 1.99
CA GLY A 750 10.85 35.16 1.46
C GLY A 750 11.71 35.93 0.47
N SER A 751 13.01 35.62 0.43
CA SER A 751 13.97 36.24 -0.48
C SER A 751 15.05 35.23 -0.89
N PRO A 752 15.49 35.19 -2.17
CA PRO A 752 16.61 34.34 -2.59
C PRO A 752 17.95 34.79 -1.98
N VAL A 753 18.04 36.05 -1.55
CA VAL A 753 19.21 36.62 -0.85
C VAL A 753 18.84 36.94 0.59
N ARG A 754 19.62 36.40 1.54
CA ARG A 754 19.53 36.63 2.98
C ARG A 754 19.80 38.11 3.33
N PRO A 755 19.35 38.59 4.51
CA PRO A 755 19.70 39.93 5.00
C PRO A 755 21.20 40.23 5.14
N ASP A 756 22.06 39.20 5.18
CA ASP A 756 23.53 39.33 5.20
C ASP A 756 24.18 39.34 3.79
N GLY A 757 23.36 39.39 2.73
CA GLY A 757 23.81 39.43 1.33
C GLY A 757 24.21 38.07 0.74
N ARG A 758 24.05 36.97 1.48
CA ARG A 758 24.39 35.61 1.01
C ARG A 758 23.19 34.89 0.39
N PRO A 759 23.39 33.85 -0.44
CA PRO A 759 22.30 33.02 -0.96
C PRO A 759 21.53 32.30 0.17
N CYS A 760 20.21 32.21 0.05
CA CYS A 760 19.36 31.51 1.01
C CYS A 760 19.55 29.98 0.93
N ILE A 761 19.80 29.32 2.06
CA ILE A 761 19.99 27.86 2.11
C ILE A 761 18.66 27.14 1.84
N MET A 762 17.55 27.69 2.33
CA MET A 762 16.19 27.15 2.11
C MET A 762 15.73 27.17 0.64
N GLU A 763 16.38 27.96 -0.23
CA GLU A 763 16.10 27.96 -1.67
C GLU A 763 16.25 26.55 -2.27
N PHE A 764 17.33 25.84 -1.90
CA PHE A 764 17.54 24.46 -2.34
C PHE A 764 16.34 23.57 -2.00
N PHE A 765 15.86 23.62 -0.75
CA PHE A 765 14.73 22.79 -0.32
C PHE A 765 13.45 23.07 -1.13
N VAL A 766 13.16 24.34 -1.43
CA VAL A 766 12.00 24.71 -2.27
C VAL A 766 12.17 24.17 -3.70
N CYS A 767 13.31 24.38 -4.34
CA CYS A 767 13.57 23.84 -5.69
C CYS A 767 13.56 22.31 -5.73
N GLN A 768 13.90 21.62 -4.62
CA GLN A 768 13.73 20.17 -4.52
C GLN A 768 12.26 19.76 -4.50
N LEU A 769 11.40 20.45 -3.75
CA LEU A 769 9.97 20.11 -3.69
C LEU A 769 9.31 20.18 -5.07
N GLU A 770 9.65 21.21 -5.85
CA GLU A 770 9.22 21.35 -7.26
C GLU A 770 9.72 20.18 -8.14
N LEU A 771 11.00 19.81 -8.02
CA LEU A 771 11.57 18.68 -8.77
C LEU A 771 10.92 17.33 -8.39
N TYR A 772 10.57 17.13 -7.11
CA TYR A 772 9.89 15.92 -6.65
C TYR A 772 8.39 15.87 -7.01
N ASP A 773 7.72 17.01 -7.23
CA ASP A 773 6.37 17.05 -7.80
C ASP A 773 6.38 16.71 -9.32
N ILE A 774 7.42 17.12 -10.05
CA ILE A 774 7.66 16.66 -11.44
C ILE A 774 8.00 15.16 -11.47
N MET A 775 8.77 14.65 -10.50
CA MET A 775 9.02 13.21 -10.39
C MET A 775 7.76 12.39 -10.05
N ASP A 776 6.80 12.96 -9.31
CA ASP A 776 5.50 12.32 -9.08
C ASP A 776 4.72 12.17 -10.39
N ASP A 777 4.68 13.20 -11.24
CA ASP A 777 4.05 13.11 -12.56
C ASP A 777 4.78 12.09 -13.47
N ILE A 778 6.10 12.00 -13.42
CA ILE A 778 6.88 10.96 -14.13
C ILE A 778 6.47 9.55 -13.67
N LEU A 779 6.31 9.33 -12.36
CA LEU A 779 5.89 8.04 -11.82
C LEU A 779 4.44 7.70 -12.19
N LEU A 780 3.53 8.67 -12.05
CA LEU A 780 2.10 8.49 -12.31
C LEU A 780 1.82 8.26 -13.81
N GLU A 781 2.43 9.02 -14.72
CA GLU A 781 2.19 8.89 -16.16
C GLU A 781 2.91 7.69 -16.79
N LEU A 782 4.15 7.37 -16.37
CA LEU A 782 4.99 6.38 -17.09
C LEU A 782 5.17 5.04 -16.38
N TYR A 783 4.95 4.98 -15.06
CA TYR A 783 5.27 3.79 -14.25
C TYR A 783 4.07 3.15 -13.53
N MET A 784 3.01 3.93 -13.28
CA MET A 784 1.81 3.50 -12.53
C MET A 784 0.51 3.54 -13.35
N GLY A 785 0.58 3.87 -14.65
CA GLY A 785 -0.55 3.98 -15.55
C GLY A 785 -0.93 2.67 -16.27
N LYS A 786 -2.24 2.35 -16.27
CA LYS A 786 -2.99 1.43 -17.16
C LYS A 786 -2.24 0.27 -17.81
N GLU A 787 -2.56 -0.96 -17.37
CA GLU A 787 -2.03 -2.20 -17.97
C GLU A 787 -2.55 -2.49 -19.41
N ASP A 788 -3.62 -1.81 -19.86
CA ASP A 788 -4.32 -2.11 -21.13
C ASP A 788 -4.08 -1.06 -22.23
N ARG A 789 -2.99 -1.24 -22.99
CA ARG A 789 -2.88 -1.08 -24.47
C ARG A 789 -1.43 -1.28 -24.95
N GLN A 790 -1.25 -1.52 -26.25
CA GLN A 790 0.05 -1.70 -26.93
C GLN A 790 1.13 -0.70 -26.46
N LYS A 791 2.33 -1.21 -26.21
CA LYS A 791 3.55 -0.46 -25.81
C LYS A 791 4.13 0.42 -26.94
N ALA A 792 3.31 1.29 -27.52
CA ALA A 792 3.81 2.56 -28.04
C ALA A 792 4.02 3.48 -26.83
N VAL A 793 5.26 3.90 -26.58
CA VAL A 793 5.55 4.91 -25.54
C VAL A 793 4.77 6.19 -25.88
N ASP A 794 4.02 6.72 -24.91
CA ASP A 794 3.33 8.00 -25.10
C ASP A 794 4.36 9.14 -25.09
N ALA A 795 4.85 9.43 -26.29
CA ALA A 795 5.82 10.50 -26.51
C ALA A 795 5.26 11.88 -26.15
N ILE A 796 3.93 12.08 -26.15
CA ILE A 796 3.31 13.35 -25.77
C ILE A 796 3.50 13.59 -24.27
N SER A 797 3.26 12.57 -23.45
CA SER A 797 3.60 12.59 -22.01
C SER A 797 5.09 12.84 -21.79
N ILE A 798 5.99 12.14 -22.50
CA ILE A 798 7.43 12.35 -22.29
C ILE A 798 7.89 13.76 -22.68
N PHE A 799 7.38 14.33 -23.79
CA PHE A 799 7.70 15.73 -24.14
C PHE A 799 7.12 16.73 -23.13
N LYS A 800 5.91 16.50 -22.62
CA LYS A 800 5.31 17.31 -21.55
C LYS A 800 6.22 17.31 -20.32
N LEU A 801 6.74 16.15 -19.92
CA LEU A 801 7.58 15.97 -18.73
C LEU A 801 9.01 16.51 -18.92
N ASP A 802 9.67 16.31 -20.07
CA ASP A 802 10.98 16.91 -20.34
C ASP A 802 10.88 18.45 -20.45
N ASN A 803 9.78 18.97 -21.01
CA ASN A 803 9.51 20.41 -20.99
C ASN A 803 9.25 20.94 -19.56
N SER A 804 8.63 20.17 -18.67
CA SER A 804 8.49 20.53 -17.25
C SER A 804 9.84 20.58 -16.55
N LEU A 805 10.70 19.57 -16.75
CA LEU A 805 12.09 19.58 -16.27
C LEU A 805 12.88 20.78 -16.83
N ALA A 806 12.74 21.09 -18.13
CA ALA A 806 13.39 22.23 -18.76
C ALA A 806 12.84 23.59 -18.32
N ASN A 807 11.56 23.68 -17.91
CA ASN A 807 11.00 24.86 -17.27
C ASN A 807 11.62 25.06 -15.88
N TRP A 808 11.68 24.00 -15.08
CA TRP A 808 12.33 24.02 -13.76
C TRP A 808 13.80 24.42 -13.87
N THR A 809 14.58 23.82 -14.78
CA THR A 809 15.99 24.22 -15.01
C THR A 809 16.15 25.69 -15.39
N ARG A 810 15.19 26.28 -16.12
CA ARG A 810 15.18 27.72 -16.46
C ARG A 810 14.72 28.64 -15.31
N GLY A 811 14.16 28.09 -14.24
CA GLY A 811 13.75 28.82 -13.03
C GLY A 811 14.81 28.88 -11.93
N LEU A 812 15.87 28.07 -12.03
CA LEU A 812 16.95 27.99 -11.03
C LEU A 812 17.78 29.28 -10.99
N SER A 813 18.24 29.65 -9.79
CA SER A 813 19.18 30.75 -9.60
C SER A 813 20.59 30.40 -10.12
N PRO A 814 21.46 31.41 -10.35
CA PRO A 814 22.87 31.18 -10.68
C PRO A 814 23.64 30.31 -9.68
N GLN A 815 23.14 30.17 -8.45
CA GLN A 815 23.74 29.39 -7.36
C GLN A 815 23.40 27.90 -7.44
N LEU A 816 22.34 27.51 -8.15
CA LEU A 816 21.84 26.14 -8.29
C LEU A 816 21.64 25.73 -9.76
N HIS A 817 22.38 26.34 -10.68
CA HIS A 817 22.34 26.07 -12.13
C HIS A 817 22.62 24.58 -12.45
N ILE A 818 22.38 24.14 -13.69
CA ILE A 818 22.62 22.74 -14.09
C ILE A 818 23.92 22.54 -14.89
N ASP A 819 24.46 23.60 -15.50
CA ASP A 819 25.69 23.57 -16.29
C ASP A 819 26.98 23.28 -15.48
N ASP A 820 28.05 22.93 -16.18
CA ASP A 820 29.30 22.43 -15.58
C ASP A 820 30.27 23.53 -15.10
N THR A 821 29.88 24.82 -15.13
CA THR A 821 30.74 25.96 -14.78
C THR A 821 30.55 26.44 -13.33
N PRO A 822 31.42 26.07 -12.37
CA PRO A 822 31.23 26.44 -10.96
C PRO A 822 31.35 27.95 -10.72
N PRO A 823 30.58 28.56 -9.80
CA PRO A 823 30.71 29.98 -9.48
C PRO A 823 32.00 30.19 -8.67
N SER A 824 32.76 31.22 -9.01
CA SER A 824 34.16 31.40 -8.59
C SER A 824 34.40 31.66 -7.09
N ASP A 825 33.36 31.89 -6.30
CA ASP A 825 33.45 32.21 -4.87
C ASP A 825 32.31 31.52 -4.08
N THR A 826 32.30 30.19 -4.10
CA THR A 826 31.21 29.35 -3.58
C THR A 826 31.63 28.61 -2.31
N THR A 827 30.82 28.70 -1.24
CA THR A 827 31.09 28.00 0.03
C THR A 827 31.01 26.47 -0.13
N PRO A 828 31.69 25.68 0.73
CA PRO A 828 31.64 24.21 0.64
C PRO A 828 30.21 23.63 0.72
N LEU A 829 29.33 24.26 1.52
CA LEU A 829 27.92 23.88 1.59
C LEU A 829 27.19 24.20 0.28
N LEU A 830 27.29 25.42 -0.25
CA LEU A 830 26.62 25.79 -1.50
C LEU A 830 27.09 24.92 -2.68
N ARG A 831 28.39 24.64 -2.78
CA ARG A 831 28.94 23.71 -3.79
C ARG A 831 28.35 22.30 -3.66
N ARG A 832 28.09 21.83 -2.44
CA ARG A 832 27.42 20.55 -2.21
C ARG A 832 25.94 20.59 -2.58
N LEU A 833 25.22 21.66 -2.28
CA LEU A 833 23.82 21.82 -2.68
C LEU A 833 23.67 21.85 -4.20
N ASP A 834 24.55 22.58 -4.91
CA ASP A 834 24.65 22.60 -6.37
C ASP A 834 24.87 21.19 -6.96
N ILE A 835 25.89 20.46 -6.51
CA ILE A 835 26.19 19.11 -7.00
C ILE A 835 25.05 18.12 -6.67
N VAL A 836 24.45 18.20 -5.47
CA VAL A 836 23.29 17.36 -5.11
C VAL A 836 22.07 17.71 -5.97
N ASN A 837 21.86 18.98 -6.32
CA ASN A 837 20.80 19.42 -7.23
C ASN A 837 21.00 18.81 -8.63
N LYS A 838 22.20 18.99 -9.19
CA LYS A 838 22.61 18.44 -10.50
C LYS A 838 22.44 16.92 -10.56
N VAL A 839 22.94 16.18 -9.57
CA VAL A 839 22.83 14.71 -9.53
C VAL A 839 21.36 14.25 -9.40
N ARG A 840 20.53 14.92 -8.59
CA ARG A 840 19.10 14.59 -8.47
C ARG A 840 18.32 14.89 -9.76
N PHE A 841 18.60 16.01 -10.42
CA PHE A 841 18.05 16.33 -11.75
C PHE A 841 18.43 15.28 -12.79
N LEU A 842 19.71 14.89 -12.85
CA LEU A 842 20.17 13.84 -13.76
C LEU A 842 19.48 12.49 -13.46
N HIS A 843 19.24 12.14 -12.19
CA HIS A 843 18.48 10.93 -11.86
C HIS A 843 17.01 11.00 -12.30
N ALA A 844 16.34 12.14 -12.09
CA ALA A 844 14.98 12.39 -12.56
C ALA A 844 14.89 12.29 -14.10
N ARG A 845 15.87 12.84 -14.82
CA ARG A 845 15.95 12.74 -16.28
C ARG A 845 16.24 11.31 -16.76
N MET A 846 17.11 10.55 -16.07
CA MET A 846 17.23 9.11 -16.32
C MET A 846 15.92 8.38 -16.04
N LEU A 847 15.14 8.76 -15.04
CA LEU A 847 13.85 8.12 -14.74
C LEU A 847 12.83 8.36 -15.86
N LEU A 848 12.79 9.57 -16.41
CA LEU A 848 11.96 9.91 -17.57
C LEU A 848 12.35 9.13 -18.85
N LEU A 849 13.65 8.94 -19.10
CA LEU A 849 14.13 8.36 -20.37
C LEU A 849 14.33 6.84 -20.35
N ARG A 850 14.46 6.21 -19.17
CA ARG A 850 14.61 4.75 -19.00
C ARG A 850 13.54 3.91 -19.74
N PRO A 851 12.24 4.28 -19.80
CA PRO A 851 11.23 3.53 -20.55
C PRO A 851 11.48 3.51 -22.07
N ILE A 852 11.97 4.61 -22.64
CA ILE A 852 12.38 4.68 -24.06
C ILE A 852 13.55 3.73 -24.31
N LEU A 853 14.56 3.78 -23.45
CA LEU A 853 15.76 2.95 -23.58
C LEU A 853 15.43 1.46 -23.48
N ALA A 854 14.55 1.06 -22.54
CA ALA A 854 14.06 -0.30 -22.43
C ALA A 854 13.28 -0.74 -23.70
N GLN A 855 12.43 0.13 -24.25
CA GLN A 855 11.71 -0.13 -25.52
C GLN A 855 12.66 -0.24 -26.73
N TYR A 856 13.80 0.47 -26.71
CA TYR A 856 14.82 0.38 -27.75
C TYR A 856 15.66 -0.90 -27.64
N CYS A 857 16.03 -1.32 -26.43
CA CYS A 857 16.81 -2.54 -26.22
C CYS A 857 16.02 -3.82 -26.57
N LEU A 858 14.76 -3.91 -26.11
CA LEU A 858 13.88 -5.07 -26.29
C LEU A 858 13.54 -5.34 -27.78
N PRO A 859 13.17 -6.59 -28.14
CA PRO A 859 12.74 -6.92 -29.49
C PRO A 859 11.39 -6.29 -29.82
N GLN A 860 11.35 -5.51 -30.89
CA GLN A 860 10.12 -5.19 -31.61
C GLN A 860 9.88 -6.28 -32.67
N SER A 861 8.61 -6.54 -33.00
CA SER A 861 8.21 -7.58 -33.96
C SER A 861 8.89 -7.41 -35.32
N THR A 862 9.23 -8.52 -35.97
CA THR A 862 10.07 -8.62 -37.18
C THR A 862 9.37 -8.18 -38.48
N GLU A 863 8.74 -7.01 -38.46
CA GLU A 863 8.43 -6.24 -39.68
C GLU A 863 9.62 -5.30 -39.99
N LYS A 864 9.85 -5.03 -41.27
CA LYS A 864 10.98 -4.20 -41.71
C LYS A 864 10.86 -2.80 -41.11
N GLN A 865 11.92 -2.33 -40.44
CA GLN A 865 11.97 -0.96 -39.90
C GLN A 865 11.70 0.06 -41.01
N VAL A 866 10.49 0.61 -41.02
CA VAL A 866 10.14 1.80 -41.80
C VAL A 866 10.74 2.99 -41.06
N ASP A 867 11.59 3.76 -41.74
CA ASP A 867 12.16 4.99 -41.17
C ASP A 867 11.03 5.97 -40.81
N SER A 868 10.76 6.07 -39.51
CA SER A 868 9.63 6.81 -38.97
C SER A 868 10.11 7.89 -38.00
N LEU A 869 9.26 8.91 -37.81
CA LEU A 869 9.52 9.93 -36.80
C LEU A 869 9.64 9.31 -35.39
N CYS A 870 8.81 8.30 -35.09
CA CYS A 870 8.84 7.58 -33.82
C CYS A 870 10.17 6.84 -33.59
N SER A 871 10.70 6.13 -34.59
CA SER A 871 11.99 5.43 -34.45
C SER A 871 13.16 6.39 -34.25
N ARG A 872 13.13 7.57 -34.90
CA ARG A 872 14.12 8.64 -34.63
C ARG A 872 14.01 9.23 -33.22
N MET A 873 12.79 9.42 -32.71
CA MET A 873 12.56 9.91 -31.35
C MET A 873 13.03 8.91 -30.28
N VAL A 874 12.74 7.61 -30.46
CA VAL A 874 13.18 6.54 -29.55
C VAL A 874 14.71 6.42 -29.54
N MET A 875 15.35 6.51 -30.72
CA MET A 875 16.82 6.60 -30.82
C MET A 875 17.37 7.80 -30.04
N GLN A 876 16.87 9.01 -30.28
CA GLN A 876 17.39 10.23 -29.64
C GLN A 876 17.17 10.24 -28.12
N GLY A 877 16.00 9.79 -27.64
CA GLY A 877 15.73 9.65 -26.20
C GLY A 877 16.65 8.62 -25.53
N SER A 878 17.00 7.55 -26.25
CA SER A 878 17.98 6.56 -25.78
C SER A 878 19.39 7.16 -25.65
N LYS A 879 19.83 7.97 -26.61
CA LYS A 879 21.12 8.71 -26.54
C LYS A 879 21.15 9.69 -25.37
N MET A 880 20.09 10.47 -25.19
CA MET A 880 19.97 11.39 -24.05
C MET A 880 19.98 10.65 -22.71
N CYS A 881 19.42 9.44 -22.62
CA CYS A 881 19.51 8.60 -21.42
C CYS A 881 20.96 8.19 -21.13
N LEU A 882 21.69 7.77 -22.16
CA LEU A 882 23.09 7.34 -22.08
C LEU A 882 24.01 8.51 -21.68
N GLU A 883 23.90 9.67 -22.33
CA GLU A 883 24.60 10.90 -21.94
C GLU A 883 24.33 11.30 -20.48
N THR A 884 23.08 11.20 -20.03
CA THR A 884 22.69 11.52 -18.64
C THR A 884 23.35 10.54 -17.66
N ALA A 885 23.50 9.26 -18.02
CA ALA A 885 24.23 8.28 -17.21
C ALA A 885 25.74 8.58 -17.13
N HIS A 886 26.40 8.91 -18.25
CA HIS A 886 27.81 9.33 -18.25
C HIS A 886 28.05 10.55 -17.35
N ARG A 887 27.22 11.60 -17.49
CA ARG A 887 27.30 12.80 -16.64
C ARG A 887 27.08 12.49 -15.16
N THR A 888 26.13 11.61 -14.84
CA THR A 888 25.85 11.19 -13.44
C THR A 888 27.08 10.53 -12.81
N ILE A 889 27.74 9.65 -13.55
CA ILE A 889 28.95 8.97 -13.08
C ILE A 889 30.11 9.95 -12.93
N GLU A 890 30.32 10.82 -13.93
CA GLU A 890 31.43 11.76 -13.92
C GLU A 890 31.33 12.79 -12.79
N LEU A 891 30.13 13.34 -12.57
CA LEU A 891 29.90 14.36 -11.55
C LEU A 891 30.11 13.81 -10.12
N ILE A 892 29.73 12.56 -9.86
CA ILE A 892 29.97 11.89 -8.58
C ILE A 892 31.45 11.49 -8.46
N TYR A 893 32.06 10.90 -9.50
CA TYR A 893 33.46 10.45 -9.48
C TYR A 893 34.44 11.61 -9.26
N SER A 894 34.24 12.73 -9.96
CA SER A 894 35.08 13.94 -9.84
C SER A 894 34.99 14.67 -8.49
N HIS A 895 34.01 14.31 -7.65
CA HIS A 895 33.73 14.98 -6.38
C HIS A 895 33.69 14.05 -5.15
N LEU A 896 33.96 12.75 -5.33
CA LEU A 896 34.09 11.78 -4.23
C LEU A 896 35.54 11.71 -3.75
N ASP A 897 35.78 12.03 -2.48
CA ASP A 897 37.04 11.71 -1.83
C ASP A 897 37.05 10.23 -1.42
N SER A 898 37.90 9.46 -2.09
CA SER A 898 38.06 8.01 -1.86
C SER A 898 38.71 7.68 -0.50
N SER A 899 39.40 8.63 0.13
CA SER A 899 40.04 8.42 1.43
C SER A 899 39.03 8.45 2.57
N THR A 900 38.23 9.52 2.68
CA THR A 900 37.18 9.63 3.72
C THR A 900 35.87 8.95 3.35
N VAL A 901 35.65 8.56 2.09
CA VAL A 901 34.35 8.10 1.56
C VAL A 901 33.26 9.18 1.75
N THR A 902 33.64 10.45 1.54
CA THR A 902 32.76 11.62 1.64
C THR A 902 33.06 12.63 0.52
N GLY A 903 32.43 13.81 0.56
CA GLY A 903 32.66 14.91 -0.39
C GLY A 903 31.43 15.79 -0.55
N PRO A 904 31.46 16.79 -1.45
CA PRO A 904 30.27 17.58 -1.82
C PRO A 904 29.27 16.80 -2.69
N VAL A 905 29.12 15.50 -2.46
CA VAL A 905 28.22 14.56 -3.16
C VAL A 905 26.98 14.24 -2.31
N PRO A 906 25.94 13.60 -2.87
CA PRO A 906 24.82 13.05 -2.10
C PRO A 906 25.29 12.08 -1.00
N ALA A 907 24.44 11.86 0.01
CA ALA A 907 24.69 10.83 1.03
C ALA A 907 24.86 9.46 0.36
N TRP A 908 25.73 8.61 0.92
CA TRP A 908 26.28 7.46 0.20
C TRP A 908 25.21 6.52 -0.37
N TRP A 909 24.10 6.28 0.34
CA TRP A 909 23.01 5.41 -0.12
C TRP A 909 22.31 5.91 -1.38
N TYR A 910 22.22 7.23 -1.57
CA TYR A 910 21.78 7.83 -2.84
C TYR A 910 22.85 7.69 -3.92
N SER A 911 24.12 7.99 -3.59
CA SER A 911 25.22 7.91 -4.55
C SER A 911 25.39 6.50 -5.14
N VAL A 912 25.29 5.45 -4.32
CA VAL A 912 25.32 4.06 -4.77
C VAL A 912 24.10 3.74 -5.66
N LEU A 913 22.87 4.12 -5.27
CA LEU A 913 21.67 3.97 -6.11
C LEU A 913 21.82 4.65 -7.48
N TYR A 914 22.31 5.89 -7.50
CA TYR A 914 22.46 6.68 -8.72
C TYR A 914 23.53 6.11 -9.66
N ILE A 915 24.69 5.72 -9.13
CA ILE A 915 25.77 5.09 -9.90
C ILE A 915 25.34 3.72 -10.43
N TYR A 916 24.73 2.88 -9.59
CA TYR A 916 24.23 1.57 -10.01
C TYR A 916 23.18 1.68 -11.12
N THR A 917 22.28 2.67 -11.03
CA THR A 917 21.30 2.96 -12.09
C THR A 917 21.98 3.43 -13.38
N ALA A 918 22.95 4.35 -13.29
CA ALA A 918 23.69 4.85 -14.44
C ALA A 918 24.54 3.76 -15.11
N ALA A 919 25.23 2.91 -14.35
CA ALA A 919 25.97 1.76 -14.86
C ALA A 919 25.04 0.71 -15.51
N THR A 920 23.82 0.54 -14.99
CA THR A 920 22.80 -0.30 -15.64
C THR A 920 22.36 0.29 -16.99
N VAL A 921 22.35 1.62 -17.14
CA VAL A 921 22.16 2.29 -18.45
C VAL A 921 23.36 2.05 -19.37
N LEU A 922 24.61 2.06 -18.89
CA LEU A 922 25.80 1.81 -19.73
C LEU A 922 25.79 0.42 -20.42
N LEU A 923 25.10 -0.57 -19.85
CA LEU A 923 24.90 -1.89 -20.48
C LEU A 923 24.07 -1.82 -21.78
N SER A 924 23.19 -0.82 -21.95
CA SER A 924 22.36 -0.70 -23.16
C SER A 924 23.19 -0.42 -24.42
N GLU A 925 24.31 0.28 -24.28
CA GLU A 925 25.24 0.55 -25.37
C GLU A 925 25.92 -0.73 -25.85
N ARG A 926 26.36 -1.59 -24.92
CA ARG A 926 26.92 -2.91 -25.23
C ARG A 926 25.89 -3.84 -25.88
N LEU A 927 24.60 -3.67 -25.55
CA LEU A 927 23.50 -4.34 -26.24
C LEU A 927 23.25 -3.80 -27.66
N ARG A 928 23.36 -2.49 -27.89
CA ARG A 928 23.19 -1.87 -29.22
C ARG A 928 24.18 -0.70 -29.41
N PRO A 929 25.37 -0.96 -29.99
CA PRO A 929 26.41 0.07 -30.18
C PRO A 929 25.98 1.28 -31.03
N GLU A 930 24.92 1.12 -31.84
CA GLU A 930 24.24 2.15 -32.62
C GLU A 930 23.86 3.40 -31.79
N ILE A 931 23.61 3.25 -30.48
CA ILE A 931 23.26 4.35 -29.58
C ILE A 931 24.45 5.29 -29.39
N ALA A 932 25.69 4.78 -29.29
CA ALA A 932 26.89 5.60 -29.04
C ALA A 932 27.27 6.51 -30.22
N ILE A 933 26.76 6.26 -31.43
CA ILE A 933 27.15 6.99 -32.65
C ILE A 933 26.77 8.47 -32.50
N GLY A 934 27.77 9.34 -32.31
CA GLY A 934 27.60 10.78 -32.10
C GLY A 934 27.74 11.25 -30.64
N ILE A 935 28.01 10.37 -29.67
CA ILE A 935 28.35 10.74 -28.29
C ILE A 935 29.88 10.86 -28.18
N GLU A 936 30.44 11.95 -28.71
CA GLU A 936 31.90 12.11 -28.84
C GLU A 936 32.62 12.48 -27.52
N ASN A 937 31.89 13.03 -26.54
CA ASN A 937 32.46 13.57 -25.30
C ASN A 937 32.72 12.54 -24.19
N PHE A 938 32.25 11.29 -24.35
CA PHE A 938 32.32 10.27 -23.29
C PHE A 938 32.78 8.92 -23.83
N SER A 939 33.61 8.21 -23.07
CA SER A 939 34.00 6.83 -23.35
C SER A 939 33.33 5.89 -22.36
N ASN A 940 32.55 4.92 -22.86
CA ASN A 940 31.87 3.95 -22.02
C ASN A 940 32.83 3.10 -21.19
N ALA A 941 33.99 2.71 -21.73
CA ALA A 941 35.02 2.00 -20.97
C ALA A 941 35.50 2.80 -19.74
N VAL A 942 35.72 4.11 -19.92
CA VAL A 942 36.14 5.02 -18.84
C VAL A 942 35.01 5.26 -17.84
N SER A 943 33.78 5.50 -18.30
CA SER A 943 32.62 5.67 -17.42
C SER A 943 32.29 4.40 -16.64
N TRP A 944 32.40 3.22 -17.25
CA TRP A 944 32.23 1.93 -16.59
C TRP A 944 33.27 1.74 -15.47
N GLN A 945 34.56 1.97 -15.79
CA GLN A 945 35.63 1.87 -14.80
C GLN A 945 35.44 2.85 -13.64
N ARG A 946 35.02 4.10 -13.92
CA ARG A 946 34.70 5.11 -12.90
C ARG A 946 33.51 4.69 -12.04
N ALA A 947 32.46 4.13 -12.62
CA ALA A 947 31.30 3.63 -11.86
C ALA A 947 31.67 2.48 -10.92
N ILE A 948 32.40 1.46 -11.41
CA ILE A 948 32.86 0.34 -10.59
C ILE A 948 33.81 0.82 -9.48
N LEU A 949 34.71 1.77 -9.77
CA LEU A 949 35.60 2.35 -8.77
C LEU A 949 34.82 3.09 -7.67
N VAL A 950 33.82 3.92 -8.01
CA VAL A 950 32.94 4.59 -7.02
C VAL A 950 32.19 3.58 -6.15
N LEU A 951 31.65 2.51 -6.73
CA LEU A 951 30.96 1.46 -5.97
C LEU A 951 31.92 0.70 -5.04
N ASN A 952 33.15 0.41 -5.49
CA ASN A 952 34.20 -0.19 -4.65
C ASN A 952 34.68 0.76 -3.53
N THR A 953 34.70 2.08 -3.75
CA THR A 953 34.93 3.05 -2.66
C THR A 953 33.81 2.97 -1.61
N TYR A 954 32.54 2.88 -2.03
CA TYR A 954 31.41 2.73 -1.10
C TYR A 954 31.30 1.32 -0.47
N ALA A 955 31.94 0.30 -1.03
CA ALA A 955 32.01 -1.04 -0.42
C ALA A 955 32.69 -1.05 0.97
N ARG A 956 33.45 0.01 1.31
CA ARG A 956 34.01 0.25 2.65
C ARG A 956 32.96 0.57 3.71
N VAL A 957 31.85 1.22 3.33
CA VAL A 957 30.76 1.63 4.24
C VAL A 957 29.51 0.77 4.12
N ALA A 958 29.30 0.12 2.96
CA ALA A 958 28.02 -0.50 2.60
C ALA A 958 28.19 -1.86 1.90
N ASN A 959 27.56 -2.90 2.45
CA ASN A 959 27.50 -4.21 1.80
C ASN A 959 26.66 -4.22 0.52
N SER A 960 25.69 -3.30 0.38
CA SER A 960 24.89 -3.17 -0.85
C SER A 960 25.73 -2.75 -2.06
N ALA A 961 26.76 -1.91 -1.86
CA ALA A 961 27.65 -1.46 -2.93
C ALA A 961 28.48 -2.63 -3.52
N LYS A 962 28.93 -3.58 -2.69
CA LYS A 962 29.59 -4.83 -3.13
C LYS A 962 28.69 -5.64 -4.07
N ARG A 963 27.40 -5.75 -3.74
CA ARG A 963 26.40 -6.47 -4.55
C ARG A 963 26.11 -5.76 -5.87
N CYS A 964 26.14 -4.42 -5.88
CA CYS A 964 26.01 -3.64 -7.11
C CYS A 964 27.16 -3.95 -8.09
N VAL A 965 28.40 -4.01 -7.60
CA VAL A 965 29.58 -4.39 -8.40
C VAL A 965 29.42 -5.80 -8.96
N ALA A 966 29.20 -6.80 -8.10
CA ALA A 966 29.06 -8.19 -8.54
C ALA A 966 27.92 -8.38 -9.57
N ALA A 967 26.76 -7.73 -9.35
CA ALA A 967 25.65 -7.78 -10.29
C ALA A 967 26.02 -7.15 -11.65
N LEU A 968 26.64 -5.96 -11.65
CA LEU A 968 27.07 -5.27 -12.88
C LEU A 968 28.14 -6.06 -13.64
N GLU A 969 29.08 -6.70 -12.92
CA GLU A 969 30.15 -7.52 -13.52
C GLU A 969 29.61 -8.82 -14.12
N ILE A 970 28.68 -9.52 -13.46
CA ILE A 970 27.99 -10.70 -14.01
C ILE A 970 27.20 -10.35 -15.28
N LEU A 971 26.45 -9.24 -15.26
CA LEU A 971 25.70 -8.77 -16.44
C LEU A 971 26.64 -8.33 -17.57
N SER A 972 27.76 -7.70 -17.23
CA SER A 972 28.83 -7.33 -18.16
C SER A 972 29.44 -8.56 -18.84
N ALA A 973 29.79 -9.60 -18.08
CA ALA A 973 30.44 -10.81 -18.58
C ALA A 973 29.56 -11.63 -19.52
N LYS A 974 28.22 -11.53 -19.41
CA LYS A 974 27.26 -12.15 -20.34
C LYS A 974 27.27 -11.53 -21.74
N ILE A 975 27.78 -10.30 -21.93
CA ILE A 975 27.75 -9.61 -23.22
C ILE A 975 29.13 -9.75 -23.90
N PRO A 976 29.25 -10.48 -25.03
CA PRO A 976 30.52 -10.60 -25.74
C PRO A 976 31.08 -9.25 -26.17
N TRP A 977 32.39 -9.08 -26.09
CA TRP A 977 33.07 -7.91 -26.64
C TRP A 977 32.91 -7.90 -28.16
N ALA A 978 32.29 -6.84 -28.67
CA ALA A 978 32.34 -6.53 -30.10
C ALA A 978 33.73 -5.96 -30.44
N GLU A 979 34.72 -6.83 -30.65
CA GLU A 979 36.06 -6.44 -31.13
C GLU A 979 35.95 -5.68 -32.46
N HIS A 980 35.86 -4.35 -32.37
CA HIS A 980 36.14 -3.47 -33.49
C HIS A 980 37.66 -3.41 -33.64
N GLN A 981 38.23 -4.42 -34.32
CA GLN A 981 39.52 -4.24 -34.95
C GLN A 981 39.40 -3.06 -35.93
N PRO A 982 40.15 -1.97 -35.76
CA PRO A 982 40.15 -0.91 -36.75
C PRO A 982 40.85 -1.45 -38.00
N GLU A 983 40.20 -1.44 -39.16
CA GLU A 983 40.83 -1.77 -40.44
C GLU A 983 41.90 -0.72 -40.78
N TYR A 984 43.09 -0.88 -40.22
CA TYR A 984 44.25 -0.05 -40.54
C TYR A 984 44.72 -0.39 -41.96
N VAL A 985 44.32 0.45 -42.91
CA VAL A 985 44.83 0.45 -44.28
C VAL A 985 46.37 0.55 -44.24
N HIS A 986 47.06 -0.52 -44.61
CA HIS A 986 48.52 -0.56 -44.69
C HIS A 986 49.05 0.19 -45.92
N PRO A 987 50.10 1.03 -45.75
CA PRO A 987 51.03 1.34 -46.81
C PRO A 987 52.49 1.08 -46.39
N GLY A 988 52.99 -0.14 -46.64
CA GLY A 988 54.41 -0.37 -46.97
C GLY A 988 55.45 -0.56 -45.85
N GLN A 989 56.31 -1.57 -46.09
CA GLN A 989 57.74 -1.66 -45.73
C GLN A 989 58.19 -1.89 -44.26
N HIS A 990 58.57 -3.15 -44.00
CA HIS A 990 59.91 -3.58 -43.54
C HIS A 990 60.60 -2.88 -42.33
N ILE A 991 60.74 -3.58 -41.18
CA ILE A 991 62.02 -4.16 -40.66
C ILE A 991 61.92 -4.77 -39.23
N ALA A 992 62.79 -5.75 -38.99
CA ALA A 992 63.09 -6.60 -37.83
C ALA A 992 62.77 -6.19 -36.36
N SER A 993 62.29 -7.19 -35.62
CA SER A 993 62.58 -7.60 -34.22
C SER A 993 63.49 -6.77 -33.29
N ALA A 994 63.11 -6.67 -31.99
CA ALA A 994 63.81 -7.37 -30.88
C ALA A 994 63.18 -7.13 -29.48
N GLY A 995 62.97 -8.22 -28.71
CA GLY A 995 62.82 -8.24 -27.23
C GLY A 995 61.52 -7.65 -26.62
N SER A 996 61.11 -8.02 -25.41
CA SER A 996 61.50 -9.18 -24.57
C SER A 996 60.49 -9.39 -23.44
N ASP A 997 60.12 -10.65 -23.20
CA ASP A 997 59.66 -11.30 -21.96
C ASP A 997 59.07 -10.47 -20.80
N PHE A 998 57.89 -10.90 -20.30
CA PHE A 998 57.83 -11.57 -18.99
C PHE A 998 56.66 -12.58 -18.94
N LEU A 999 56.81 -13.62 -18.13
CA LEU A 999 56.04 -14.88 -18.24
C LEU A 999 54.72 -14.91 -17.46
N PHE A 1000 53.70 -15.51 -18.06
CA PHE A 1000 52.66 -16.22 -17.32
C PHE A 1000 53.24 -17.53 -16.74
N GLY A 1001 53.08 -17.76 -15.44
CA GLY A 1001 53.28 -19.08 -14.83
C GLY A 1001 51.99 -19.89 -14.93
N SER A 1002 52.03 -21.04 -15.62
CA SER A 1002 50.91 -21.97 -15.71
C SER A 1002 51.11 -23.15 -14.76
N ASP A 1003 50.05 -23.58 -14.07
CA ASP A 1003 50.04 -24.76 -13.20
C ASP A 1003 49.05 -25.81 -13.75
N PRO A 1004 49.50 -26.95 -14.28
CA PRO A 1004 48.69 -27.80 -15.16
C PRO A 1004 47.97 -28.94 -14.40
N ASN A 1005 46.94 -28.63 -13.60
CA ASN A 1005 46.12 -29.68 -12.97
C ASN A 1005 44.68 -29.30 -12.58
N VAL A 1006 43.97 -28.59 -13.47
CA VAL A 1006 42.49 -28.48 -13.41
C VAL A 1006 41.93 -28.96 -14.76
N GLY A 1007 41.02 -29.94 -14.72
CA GLY A 1007 40.41 -30.50 -15.94
C GLY A 1007 39.48 -29.51 -16.64
N GLU A 1008 39.31 -29.67 -17.96
CA GLU A 1008 38.41 -28.84 -18.76
C GLU A 1008 36.97 -28.93 -18.26
N ILE A 1009 36.46 -27.84 -17.68
CA ILE A 1009 35.05 -27.73 -17.30
C ILE A 1009 34.26 -27.33 -18.55
N ASN A 1010 33.47 -28.27 -19.10
CA ASN A 1010 32.58 -27.97 -20.22
C ASN A 1010 31.44 -27.03 -19.78
N LEU A 1011 31.63 -25.74 -19.98
CA LEU A 1011 30.69 -24.68 -19.59
C LEU A 1011 29.29 -24.83 -20.24
N ASN A 1012 29.15 -25.62 -21.30
CA ASN A 1012 27.86 -25.88 -21.95
C ASN A 1012 26.96 -26.86 -21.17
N ASP A 1013 27.49 -27.67 -20.25
CA ASP A 1013 26.69 -28.63 -19.46
C ASP A 1013 26.10 -28.00 -18.18
N ILE A 1014 26.46 -26.74 -17.85
CA ILE A 1014 26.04 -26.08 -16.61
C ILE A 1014 24.71 -25.33 -16.80
N HIS A 1015 23.60 -26.05 -16.63
CA HIS A 1015 22.24 -25.49 -16.67
C HIS A 1015 21.93 -24.59 -15.44
N LEU A 1016 22.47 -23.37 -15.42
CA LEU A 1016 22.24 -22.37 -14.36
C LEU A 1016 20.80 -21.80 -14.42
N ASN A 1017 19.90 -22.32 -13.59
CA ASN A 1017 18.56 -21.77 -13.41
C ASN A 1017 18.60 -20.50 -12.52
N LEU A 1018 18.68 -19.32 -13.15
CA LEU A 1018 18.95 -18.04 -12.48
C LEU A 1018 17.75 -17.40 -11.74
N ASN A 1019 16.84 -18.21 -11.17
CA ASN A 1019 15.70 -17.70 -10.40
C ASN A 1019 15.94 -17.67 -8.87
N ASP A 1020 16.70 -18.62 -8.31
CA ASP A 1020 16.64 -18.93 -6.86
C ASP A 1020 17.81 -18.37 -6.01
N GLY A 1021 18.71 -17.57 -6.58
CA GLY A 1021 19.79 -16.87 -5.88
C GLY A 1021 20.95 -17.72 -5.33
N PHE A 1022 20.79 -19.05 -5.27
CA PHE A 1022 21.70 -20.02 -4.61
C PHE A 1022 23.20 -19.91 -4.97
N TRP A 1023 23.55 -19.39 -6.15
CA TRP A 1023 24.94 -19.24 -6.59
C TRP A 1023 25.73 -18.15 -5.83
N LEU A 1024 25.06 -17.19 -5.16
CA LEU A 1024 25.75 -16.17 -4.36
C LEU A 1024 26.56 -16.76 -3.19
N ASN A 1025 26.11 -17.90 -2.65
CA ASN A 1025 26.80 -18.63 -1.59
C ASN A 1025 27.83 -19.66 -2.13
N SER A 1026 28.14 -19.62 -3.43
CA SER A 1026 29.00 -20.59 -4.12
C SER A 1026 30.36 -20.00 -4.56
N ILE A 1027 30.88 -19.01 -3.84
CA ILE A 1027 32.27 -18.55 -4.00
C ILE A 1027 33.17 -19.47 -3.15
N PRO A 1028 34.13 -20.21 -3.74
CA PRO A 1028 35.10 -20.98 -2.95
C PRO A 1028 36.02 -20.06 -2.14
N GLU A 1029 36.35 -20.41 -0.91
CA GLU A 1029 37.19 -19.62 0.02
C GLU A 1029 38.62 -19.33 -0.49
N ASN A 1030 39.00 -19.89 -1.64
CA ASN A 1030 40.35 -19.84 -2.21
C ASN A 1030 40.64 -18.58 -3.06
N LEU A 1031 39.66 -17.69 -3.29
CA LEU A 1031 39.85 -16.45 -4.07
C LEU A 1031 40.41 -15.28 -3.23
N GLN A 1032 41.55 -15.52 -2.56
CA GLN A 1032 42.41 -14.45 -2.08
C GLN A 1032 43.36 -13.99 -3.19
N PHE A 1033 42.96 -12.94 -3.93
CA PHE A 1033 43.93 -12.13 -4.67
C PHE A 1033 44.52 -11.07 -3.73
N GLY A 1034 45.84 -11.07 -3.58
CA GLY A 1034 46.55 -10.20 -2.65
C GLY A 1034 47.03 -8.90 -3.31
N ILE A 1035 46.70 -7.78 -2.64
CA ILE A 1035 47.29 -6.42 -2.74
C ILE A 1035 47.37 -5.85 -4.16
#